data_AF-A0A182FKW6-F1
#
_entry.id   AF-A0A182FKW6-F1
#
_cell.length_a   1.000
_cell.length_b   1.000
_cell.length_c   1.000
_cell.angle_alpha   90.00
_cell.angle_beta   90.00
_cell.angle_gamma   90.00
#
_symmetry.space_group_name_H-M   'P 1'
#
loop_
_entity.id
_entity.type
_entity.pdbx_description
1 polymer ?
#
loop_
_entity_poly.entity_id
_entity_poly.type
_entity_poly.pdbx_seq_one_letter_code
_entity_poly.pdbx_strand_id
1 'polypeptide(L)'
;MDNGPGISLFTDAGSIHLDRQLNIEQEQAEEEEELLDQQRRKAQLADELEGAFDDLNCDDDTLNSLTYQSNFTEEDEDDDDEPRPPAGGIQQHGNHYQQSRLPPPLSSPRTAAAGAAPATTVSQDSIGGSGVRELRLLLEAKTHELENLARTMYEKEHAHEQQVSELRKQLLLEQAEKDRAIMTREQTRELLVKSKTQISDLEDANEKLRSKVSALEDRNVALVAELEQKNTMLQDSLHRYRMLEQNSTQKADRHTDALVKEMEERHGAKVAMMQQQIDNLRSELEDKRQECRRFEARYAELQKSREALLIEKSETVHRLQEQLEDSQRQCGNLLAKSKGQGDFEQERSRMRSRIGVLEAEHSGMRQTIADLTNQLEKTQAELELMDSLVHSGGTPAKERPDVGTATLNGDTIAEDGVKLPHNHLQSGDMTSYAFTHRNLIGSTPNNHQQTAGAKSGPGAAPEVRLARLKNELLVCMTGQKEKRETIQQLETDLKARDRELEQLKKDESEALVQMNQYKEEAFRLSSKCRILEQELEKVVAKQGNGKGDAARTPSGSNNNRRSSYDLRQEALEDRLFTLQQTKLESEEQIEQLQKENERLAERVDKLSAESNSCAELKLELEKQKFLLADAQDECDRLKRLYVEVSGARDEINRELDTLRSQDSAKEIAALHEQIVSLERTLKLTELKSNELAKLLDKEKTSHEALLKQLTTAGGGGDGQGNHRYHTPTRESKNVANTCTKCIDGLAQITKLEIENIKLQSSCTAQLREIGELRVQLDDQQATITELHERLDLKAVRDQELDDLKEKAAQFHEFMRSQQQQRSTSSSSHPQLVDSGTSPVRIASRDQSVGPDELMEHEDETESEQELDSKRRQQMREQEQQVREEMARAFAGQIKQIEQRFRTQFASFESNIASLKQQLNERESELQVRNQEVEVLKCAIVTEREKVGELLRRKDADARSLFDKQQELMGKYKAELANGQRKVQFLENELQEKRDLIQSERQSMEKLMAQIATERATHREREREMIDKCTELEAEYRKSLDLVTDKYQSAKKTALNYKKYAEDKEQHMLKEYDRIKEGYNTALLKVQNRMKEALESKERALREKMAKLEAEYEAKLAVRADPKF
;
A
#
# COMPACT_ATOMS: atom_id res chain seq x y z
N MET A 1 -52.49 -50.58 36.87
CA MET A 1 -52.18 -50.31 35.46
C MET A 1 -52.84 -49.01 35.10
N ASP A 2 -52.00 -48.00 34.88
CA ASP A 2 -52.21 -46.80 34.08
C ASP A 2 -53.46 -45.94 34.39
N ASN A 3 -53.36 -45.15 35.46
CA ASN A 3 -54.08 -43.88 35.58
C ASN A 3 -53.25 -42.78 34.89
N GLY A 4 -53.81 -42.16 33.85
CA GLY A 4 -53.20 -41.01 33.18
C GLY A 4 -54.25 -40.02 32.68
N PRO A 5 -54.84 -39.18 33.55
CA PRO A 5 -55.78 -38.15 33.13
C PRO A 5 -55.03 -36.97 32.49
N GLY A 6 -55.44 -36.57 31.28
CA GLY A 6 -54.93 -35.35 30.65
C GLY A 6 -55.37 -34.12 31.43
N ILE A 7 -54.42 -33.30 31.88
CA ILE A 7 -54.70 -32.08 32.65
C ILE A 7 -54.99 -30.93 31.68
N SER A 8 -56.22 -30.42 31.72
CA SER A 8 -56.63 -29.21 31.00
C SER A 8 -55.98 -27.98 31.63
N LEU A 9 -55.29 -27.15 30.84
CA LEU A 9 -54.50 -26.03 31.35
C LEU A 9 -55.27 -24.68 31.37
N PHE A 10 -56.60 -24.72 31.39
CA PHE A 10 -57.47 -23.52 31.34
C PHE A 10 -58.70 -23.58 32.25
N THR A 11 -58.53 -23.87 33.55
CA THR A 11 -59.40 -23.39 34.65
C THR A 11 -58.77 -23.71 36.01
N ASP A 12 -58.14 -22.73 36.68
CA ASP A 12 -58.54 -22.24 38.02
C ASP A 12 -57.50 -21.28 38.63
N ALA A 13 -57.98 -20.33 39.43
CA ALA A 13 -57.15 -19.35 40.12
C ALA A 13 -56.59 -19.89 41.45
N GLY A 14 -55.52 -20.68 41.37
CA GLY A 14 -54.76 -21.14 42.54
C GLY A 14 -53.44 -20.38 42.71
N SER A 15 -53.20 -19.81 43.91
CA SER A 15 -51.94 -19.12 44.20
C SER A 15 -50.82 -20.14 44.41
N ILE A 16 -49.90 -20.24 43.44
CA ILE A 16 -48.66 -21.01 43.57
C ILE A 16 -47.66 -20.15 44.33
N HIS A 17 -47.38 -20.52 45.58
CA HIS A 17 -46.23 -19.99 46.32
C HIS A 17 -44.99 -20.71 45.81
N LEU A 18 -44.18 -20.03 44.99
CA LEU A 18 -42.88 -20.54 44.57
C LEU A 18 -41.86 -20.23 45.69
N ASP A 19 -41.27 -21.27 46.27
CA ASP A 19 -40.32 -21.17 47.37
C ASP A 19 -39.00 -20.53 46.90
N ARG A 20 -38.97 -19.20 46.92
CA ARG A 20 -37.84 -18.33 46.51
C ARG A 20 -36.49 -18.72 47.14
N GLN A 21 -36.51 -19.45 48.25
CA GLN A 21 -35.33 -19.87 48.99
C GLN A 21 -34.56 -20.99 48.28
N LEU A 22 -35.26 -21.93 47.60
CA LEU A 22 -34.62 -23.01 46.84
C LEU A 22 -33.81 -22.50 45.64
N ASN A 23 -34.32 -21.50 44.92
CA ASN A 23 -33.59 -20.88 43.82
C ASN A 23 -32.30 -20.17 44.29
N ILE A 24 -32.32 -19.52 45.46
CA ILE A 24 -31.13 -18.84 46.00
C ILE A 24 -30.07 -19.85 46.45
N GLU A 25 -30.49 -20.97 47.07
CA GLU A 25 -29.59 -22.07 47.43
C GLU A 25 -29.01 -22.77 46.18
N GLN A 26 -29.74 -22.80 45.06
CA GLN A 26 -29.23 -23.30 43.78
C GLN A 26 -28.27 -22.31 43.09
N GLU A 27 -28.63 -21.02 43.00
CA GLU A 27 -27.75 -19.97 42.43
C GLU A 27 -26.40 -19.90 43.18
N GLN A 28 -26.39 -20.07 44.50
CA GLN A 28 -25.16 -20.12 45.31
C GLN A 28 -24.33 -21.39 45.07
N ALA A 29 -24.97 -22.54 44.81
CA ALA A 29 -24.25 -23.77 44.47
C ALA A 29 -23.61 -23.71 43.06
N GLU A 30 -24.30 -23.07 42.11
CA GLU A 30 -23.78 -22.84 40.76
C GLU A 30 -22.60 -21.85 40.78
N GLU A 31 -22.67 -20.77 41.58
CA GLU A 31 -21.55 -19.82 41.77
C GLU A 31 -20.33 -20.45 42.48
N GLU A 32 -20.54 -21.36 43.45
CA GLU A 32 -19.45 -22.11 44.09
C GLU A 32 -18.79 -23.13 43.13
N GLU A 33 -19.57 -23.79 42.25
CA GLU A 33 -19.00 -24.70 41.24
C GLU A 33 -18.17 -23.94 40.18
N GLU A 34 -18.60 -22.77 39.71
CA GLU A 34 -17.80 -21.94 38.80
C GLU A 34 -16.48 -21.50 39.42
N LEU A 35 -16.47 -21.09 40.70
CA LEU A 35 -15.25 -20.72 41.42
C LEU A 35 -14.29 -21.90 41.56
N LEU A 36 -14.80 -23.11 41.80
CA LEU A 36 -14.00 -24.33 41.86
C LEU A 36 -13.45 -24.73 40.48
N ASP A 37 -14.18 -24.52 39.38
CA ASP A 37 -13.64 -24.78 38.03
C ASP A 37 -12.58 -23.75 37.62
N GLN A 38 -12.76 -22.47 37.98
CA GLN A 38 -11.71 -21.46 37.80
C GLN A 38 -10.44 -21.81 38.58
N GLN A 39 -10.55 -22.37 39.80
CA GLN A 39 -9.39 -22.85 40.54
C GLN A 39 -8.74 -24.08 39.87
N ARG A 40 -9.53 -25.05 39.39
CA ARG A 40 -9.00 -26.21 38.63
C ARG A 40 -8.23 -25.77 37.38
N ARG A 41 -8.75 -24.83 36.59
CA ARG A 41 -8.07 -24.30 35.40
C ARG A 41 -6.80 -23.52 35.75
N LYS A 42 -6.79 -22.77 36.85
CA LYS A 42 -5.59 -22.07 37.34
C LYS A 42 -4.51 -23.03 37.84
N ALA A 43 -4.90 -24.16 38.44
CA ALA A 43 -3.96 -25.23 38.79
C ALA A 43 -3.41 -25.92 37.53
N GLN A 44 -4.26 -26.29 36.57
CA GLN A 44 -3.84 -26.89 35.29
C GLN A 44 -2.87 -25.99 34.52
N LEU A 45 -3.13 -24.68 34.45
CA LEU A 45 -2.22 -23.71 33.85
C LEU A 45 -0.91 -23.54 34.63
N ALA A 46 -0.88 -23.79 35.95
CA ALA A 46 0.34 -23.79 36.73
C ALA A 46 1.17 -25.06 36.46
N ASP A 47 0.53 -26.23 36.46
CA ASP A 47 1.15 -27.52 36.14
C ASP A 47 1.73 -27.52 34.70
N GLU A 48 0.99 -26.96 33.73
CA GLU A 48 1.44 -26.78 32.34
C GLU A 48 2.62 -25.79 32.22
N LEU A 49 2.66 -24.73 33.04
CA LEU A 49 3.76 -23.77 33.06
C LEU A 49 5.01 -24.31 33.79
N GLU A 50 4.85 -25.16 34.80
CA GLU A 50 5.97 -25.80 35.50
C GLU A 50 6.67 -26.82 34.57
N GLY A 51 5.91 -27.62 33.82
CA GLY A 51 6.46 -28.54 32.82
C GLY A 51 7.06 -27.87 31.56
N ALA A 52 6.66 -26.64 31.22
CA ALA A 52 7.06 -25.98 29.97
C ALA A 52 8.54 -25.52 29.90
N PHE A 53 9.30 -25.59 31.02
CA PHE A 53 10.69 -25.13 31.08
C PHE A 53 11.71 -26.24 31.38
N ASP A 54 11.29 -27.44 31.79
CA ASP A 54 12.20 -28.57 32.05
C ASP A 54 12.90 -29.06 30.76
N ASP A 55 12.28 -28.90 29.60
CA ASP A 55 12.82 -29.26 28.27
C ASP A 55 14.07 -28.44 27.86
N LEU A 56 14.46 -27.39 28.60
CA LEU A 56 15.54 -26.47 28.24
C LEU A 56 16.88 -26.71 28.97
N ASN A 57 16.99 -27.75 29.82
CA ASN A 57 18.18 -28.03 30.63
C ASN A 57 18.88 -29.36 30.29
N CYS A 58 19.37 -29.50 29.05
CA CYS A 58 20.34 -30.54 28.66
C CYS A 58 21.40 -30.02 27.67
N ASP A 59 22.58 -30.66 27.70
CA ASP A 59 23.69 -30.56 26.75
C ASP A 59 24.43 -29.20 26.63
N ASP A 60 24.68 -28.53 27.76
CA ASP A 60 25.74 -27.50 27.90
C ASP A 60 27.14 -28.15 27.96
N ASP A 61 27.61 -28.74 26.85
CA ASP A 61 28.91 -29.43 26.81
C ASP A 61 29.60 -29.45 25.42
N THR A 62 29.93 -28.27 24.84
CA THR A 62 31.07 -28.20 23.90
C THR A 62 31.74 -26.82 23.71
N LEU A 63 33.07 -26.84 23.70
CA LEU A 63 34.00 -25.81 23.16
C LEU A 63 34.12 -24.46 23.89
N ASN A 64 34.39 -24.51 25.19
CA ASN A 64 35.23 -23.50 25.84
C ASN A 64 36.68 -23.60 25.31
N SER A 65 37.22 -22.54 24.70
CA SER A 65 38.65 -22.46 24.33
C SER A 65 39.14 -21.01 24.11
N LEU A 66 39.17 -20.20 25.18
CA LEU A 66 39.77 -18.86 25.13
C LEU A 66 40.42 -18.45 26.46
N THR A 67 41.52 -19.11 26.84
CA THR A 67 42.37 -18.65 27.94
C THR A 67 43.83 -19.05 27.74
N TYR A 68 44.68 -18.10 27.35
CA TYR A 68 46.04 -18.02 27.91
C TYR A 68 46.61 -16.60 27.80
N GLN A 69 46.75 -15.95 28.96
CA GLN A 69 47.83 -15.05 29.40
C GLN A 69 48.41 -14.05 28.36
N SER A 70 48.07 -12.75 28.37
CA SER A 70 48.33 -11.71 29.39
C SER A 70 49.68 -10.99 29.25
N ASN A 71 49.65 -9.65 29.28
CA ASN A 71 50.39 -8.85 30.28
C ASN A 71 50.18 -7.33 30.11
N PHE A 72 49.78 -6.68 31.20
CA PHE A 72 50.10 -5.30 31.62
C PHE A 72 49.75 -4.14 30.67
N THR A 73 48.60 -3.47 30.88
CA THR A 73 48.33 -2.28 31.76
C THR A 73 48.43 -0.98 30.93
N GLU A 74 47.40 -0.14 30.81
CA GLU A 74 46.63 0.59 31.85
C GLU A 74 47.52 1.50 32.72
N GLU A 75 47.48 2.81 32.44
CA GLU A 75 47.03 3.83 33.39
C GLU A 75 46.72 5.12 32.60
N ASP A 76 45.85 5.96 33.16
CA ASP A 76 45.18 7.06 32.45
C ASP A 76 45.99 8.37 32.41
N GLU A 77 45.85 9.16 31.35
CA GLU A 77 46.09 10.61 31.36
C GLU A 77 45.00 11.32 30.51
N ASP A 78 44.19 12.15 31.18
CA ASP A 78 43.24 13.10 30.58
C ASP A 78 43.79 14.55 30.68
N ASP A 79 43.32 15.38 29.76
CA ASP A 79 43.29 16.87 29.74
C ASP A 79 44.57 17.74 29.57
N ASP A 80 44.29 18.86 28.88
CA ASP A 80 44.96 20.18 28.78
C ASP A 80 46.30 20.43 28.02
N ASP A 81 46.22 21.46 27.16
CA ASP A 81 47.27 22.35 26.59
C ASP A 81 48.44 21.77 25.75
N GLU A 82 49.04 22.48 24.77
CA GLU A 82 48.92 23.86 24.28
C GLU A 82 49.14 23.89 22.71
N PRO A 83 49.00 25.03 22.00
CA PRO A 83 49.00 25.06 20.52
C PRO A 83 50.37 25.32 19.85
N ARG A 84 50.41 25.06 18.52
CA ARG A 84 51.33 25.69 17.55
C ARG A 84 51.27 27.24 17.67
N PRO A 85 52.37 28.02 17.45
CA PRO A 85 53.00 28.10 16.12
C PRO A 85 54.57 28.15 16.08
N PRO A 86 55.29 29.14 15.49
CA PRO A 86 56.02 28.85 14.24
C PRO A 86 57.52 29.24 14.14
N ALA A 87 58.19 28.57 13.19
CA ALA A 87 59.25 29.06 12.28
C ALA A 87 60.48 29.88 12.79
N GLY A 88 61.68 29.32 12.53
CA GLY A 88 62.83 30.12 12.07
C GLY A 88 64.15 29.96 12.85
N GLY A 89 65.14 29.26 12.27
CA GLY A 89 66.51 29.19 12.79
C GLY A 89 67.42 28.32 11.91
N ILE A 90 68.69 28.72 11.71
CA ILE A 90 69.62 28.09 10.75
C ILE A 90 70.94 27.72 11.44
N GLN A 91 71.36 26.45 11.40
CA GLN A 91 72.78 26.09 11.15
C GLN A 91 73.06 24.59 10.82
N GLN A 92 73.47 24.38 9.58
CA GLN A 92 74.62 23.57 9.11
C GLN A 92 74.87 22.07 9.47
N HIS A 93 74.98 21.30 8.37
CA HIS A 93 75.94 20.22 8.06
C HIS A 93 75.81 18.80 8.68
N GLY A 94 75.56 17.81 7.79
CA GLY A 94 75.68 16.37 8.09
C GLY A 94 75.26 15.41 6.97
N ASN A 95 76.03 15.37 5.86
CA ASN A 95 76.20 14.30 4.84
C ASN A 95 75.45 12.93 4.98
N HIS A 96 75.13 12.18 3.90
CA HIS A 96 75.20 12.36 2.44
C HIS A 96 74.64 11.08 1.77
N TYR A 97 73.89 11.18 0.65
CA TYR A 97 73.96 10.32 -0.56
C TYR A 97 72.75 10.56 -1.48
N GLN A 98 72.96 10.46 -2.79
CA GLN A 98 71.97 10.77 -3.83
C GLN A 98 72.29 9.95 -5.09
N GLN A 99 71.28 9.43 -5.79
CA GLN A 99 71.47 8.81 -7.11
C GLN A 99 70.29 9.12 -8.04
N SER A 100 70.59 9.32 -9.32
CA SER A 100 69.69 9.94 -10.30
C SER A 100 69.62 9.17 -11.62
N ARG A 101 68.62 9.54 -12.43
CA ARG A 101 68.18 8.94 -13.69
C ARG A 101 69.27 8.80 -14.78
N LEU A 102 69.02 7.85 -15.69
CA LEU A 102 69.54 7.78 -17.07
C LEU A 102 69.31 9.10 -17.83
N PRO A 103 70.16 9.45 -18.83
CA PRO A 103 69.67 9.35 -20.23
C PRO A 103 70.77 8.80 -21.21
N PRO A 104 70.97 9.23 -22.49
CA PRO A 104 70.98 8.29 -23.63
C PRO A 104 72.33 8.16 -24.39
N PRO A 105 72.47 7.18 -25.31
CA PRO A 105 73.70 6.97 -26.07
C PRO A 105 73.77 7.73 -27.42
N LEU A 106 74.94 8.29 -27.77
CA LEU A 106 75.36 8.52 -29.18
C LEU A 106 76.85 8.91 -29.30
N SER A 107 77.37 8.81 -30.54
CA SER A 107 78.63 9.37 -31.07
C SER A 107 79.98 8.89 -30.49
N SER A 108 80.78 8.25 -31.35
CA SER A 108 82.19 7.90 -31.15
C SER A 108 83.14 9.09 -31.41
N PRO A 109 84.32 9.16 -30.74
CA PRO A 109 85.47 9.90 -31.24
C PRO A 109 86.39 9.02 -32.10
N ARG A 110 86.94 9.62 -33.16
CA ARG A 110 87.73 8.98 -34.23
C ARG A 110 89.23 9.25 -34.02
N THR A 111 90.04 8.21 -33.89
CA THR A 111 91.51 8.32 -33.81
C THR A 111 92.15 8.48 -35.20
N ALA A 112 92.82 9.61 -35.48
CA ALA A 112 93.68 9.78 -36.66
C ALA A 112 94.61 11.00 -36.60
N ALA A 113 95.91 10.77 -36.41
CA ALA A 113 97.08 11.55 -36.87
C ALA A 113 98.33 11.05 -36.11
N ALA A 114 99.55 11.00 -36.64
CA ALA A 114 100.12 10.85 -38.00
C ALA A 114 101.57 10.32 -37.74
N GLY A 115 102.35 9.68 -38.62
CA GLY A 115 102.39 9.53 -40.06
C GLY A 115 103.88 9.37 -40.46
N ALA A 116 104.17 8.85 -41.65
CA ALA A 116 105.53 8.58 -42.19
C ALA A 116 106.32 7.37 -41.61
N ALA A 117 107.29 6.93 -42.40
CA ALA A 117 108.14 5.72 -42.28
C ALA A 117 109.63 6.16 -42.56
N PRO A 118 110.65 5.32 -42.89
CA PRO A 118 110.67 3.86 -43.07
C PRO A 118 111.93 3.08 -42.55
N ALA A 119 111.77 1.75 -42.47
CA ALA A 119 112.72 0.69 -42.85
C ALA A 119 114.13 0.53 -42.21
N THR A 120 114.68 -0.68 -42.46
CA THR A 120 116.12 -1.03 -42.64
C THR A 120 116.90 -1.65 -41.45
N THR A 121 117.17 -2.96 -41.59
CA THR A 121 118.41 -3.71 -41.28
C THR A 121 118.92 -4.04 -39.86
N VAL A 122 119.17 -5.36 -39.70
CA VAL A 122 120.42 -5.99 -39.20
C VAL A 122 120.64 -6.19 -37.68
N SER A 123 120.61 -7.49 -37.32
CA SER A 123 121.47 -8.25 -36.38
C SER A 123 121.91 -7.65 -35.03
N GLN A 124 121.67 -8.39 -33.95
CA GLN A 124 122.64 -9.40 -33.48
C GLN A 124 122.06 -10.42 -32.46
N ASP A 125 122.63 -11.62 -32.50
CA ASP A 125 122.93 -12.57 -31.42
C ASP A 125 121.89 -13.02 -30.36
N SER A 126 121.63 -14.34 -30.43
CA SER A 126 121.73 -15.29 -29.30
C SER A 126 120.62 -15.41 -28.23
N ILE A 127 120.17 -16.67 -28.08
CA ILE A 127 119.50 -17.29 -26.91
C ILE A 127 118.04 -16.86 -26.66
N GLY A 128 117.11 -17.83 -26.67
CA GLY A 128 115.71 -17.60 -26.24
C GLY A 128 114.65 -18.63 -26.70
N GLY A 129 114.97 -19.49 -27.69
CA GLY A 129 113.96 -20.30 -28.40
C GLY A 129 113.09 -21.27 -27.57
N SER A 130 113.62 -21.85 -26.48
CA SER A 130 112.83 -22.77 -25.63
C SER A 130 111.74 -22.03 -24.86
N GLY A 131 112.11 -20.94 -24.19
CA GLY A 131 111.19 -20.13 -23.38
C GLY A 131 110.01 -19.61 -24.20
N VAL A 132 110.21 -19.24 -25.47
CA VAL A 132 109.14 -18.73 -26.35
C VAL A 132 108.10 -19.80 -26.74
N ARG A 133 108.42 -21.10 -26.63
CA ARG A 133 107.45 -22.20 -26.80
C ARG A 133 106.79 -22.58 -25.48
N GLU A 134 107.58 -22.64 -24.42
CA GLU A 134 107.12 -22.97 -23.06
C GLU A 134 106.16 -21.90 -22.52
N LEU A 135 106.49 -20.61 -22.68
CA LEU A 135 105.58 -19.48 -22.43
C LEU A 135 104.30 -19.57 -23.25
N ARG A 136 104.34 -20.15 -24.47
CA ARG A 136 103.15 -20.27 -25.33
C ARG A 136 102.19 -21.35 -24.83
N LEU A 137 102.71 -22.52 -24.45
CA LEU A 137 101.90 -23.58 -23.84
C LEU A 137 101.40 -23.18 -22.44
N LEU A 138 102.20 -22.42 -21.67
CA LEU A 138 101.77 -21.85 -20.41
C LEU A 138 100.66 -20.80 -20.60
N LEU A 139 100.78 -19.95 -21.62
CA LEU A 139 99.73 -18.99 -21.99
C LEU A 139 98.45 -19.71 -22.41
N GLU A 140 98.54 -20.76 -23.23
CA GLU A 140 97.42 -21.56 -23.75
C GLU A 140 96.69 -22.32 -22.62
N ALA A 141 97.45 -22.92 -21.70
CA ALA A 141 96.91 -23.51 -20.48
C ALA A 141 96.23 -22.45 -19.59
N LYS A 142 96.83 -21.26 -19.44
CA LYS A 142 96.23 -20.16 -18.67
C LYS A 142 95.02 -19.54 -19.35
N THR A 143 94.93 -19.50 -20.68
CA THR A 143 93.69 -19.11 -21.37
C THR A 143 92.58 -20.13 -21.15
N HIS A 144 92.86 -21.44 -21.19
CA HIS A 144 91.83 -22.44 -20.87
C HIS A 144 91.43 -22.45 -19.38
N GLU A 145 92.35 -22.18 -18.45
CA GLU A 145 91.99 -21.90 -17.05
C GLU A 145 91.07 -20.67 -16.93
N LEU A 146 91.42 -19.57 -17.60
CA LEU A 146 90.60 -18.34 -17.62
C LEU A 146 89.24 -18.53 -18.30
N GLU A 147 89.14 -19.32 -19.37
CA GLU A 147 87.89 -19.68 -20.03
C GLU A 147 86.99 -20.55 -19.14
N ASN A 148 87.57 -21.50 -18.41
CA ASN A 148 86.83 -22.33 -17.47
C ASN A 148 86.40 -21.55 -16.21
N LEU A 149 87.24 -20.62 -15.73
CA LEU A 149 86.86 -19.67 -14.69
C LEU A 149 85.75 -18.73 -15.18
N ALA A 150 85.85 -18.17 -16.39
CA ALA A 150 84.82 -17.32 -16.97
C ALA A 150 83.49 -18.07 -17.15
N ARG A 151 83.51 -19.33 -17.61
CA ARG A 151 82.31 -20.16 -17.75
C ARG A 151 81.67 -20.48 -16.40
N THR A 152 82.47 -20.88 -15.40
CA THR A 152 81.95 -21.19 -14.06
C THR A 152 81.54 -19.95 -13.25
N MET A 153 82.08 -18.77 -13.56
CA MET A 153 81.55 -17.49 -13.10
C MET A 153 80.20 -17.19 -13.76
N TYR A 154 80.11 -17.27 -15.09
CA TYR A 154 78.86 -17.04 -15.83
C TYR A 154 77.72 -18.00 -15.40
N GLU A 155 78.03 -19.29 -15.20
CA GLU A 155 77.06 -20.29 -14.70
C GLU A 155 76.55 -19.93 -13.29
N LYS A 156 77.41 -19.40 -12.41
CA LYS A 156 77.01 -18.92 -11.07
C LYS A 156 76.25 -17.61 -11.11
N GLU A 157 76.70 -16.65 -11.92
CA GLU A 157 76.03 -15.36 -12.11
C GLU A 157 74.62 -15.57 -12.65
N HIS A 158 74.44 -16.46 -13.63
CA HIS A 158 73.12 -16.78 -14.17
C HIS A 158 72.26 -17.62 -13.20
N ALA A 159 72.85 -18.53 -12.43
CA ALA A 159 72.11 -19.24 -11.37
C ALA A 159 71.63 -18.28 -10.26
N HIS A 160 72.46 -17.30 -9.87
CA HIS A 160 72.07 -16.25 -8.94
C HIS A 160 71.05 -15.27 -9.54
N GLU A 161 71.14 -14.96 -10.83
CA GLU A 161 70.13 -14.17 -11.54
C GLU A 161 68.77 -14.88 -11.59
N GLN A 162 68.74 -16.19 -11.85
CA GLN A 162 67.55 -17.02 -11.75
C GLN A 162 66.97 -17.02 -10.33
N GLN A 163 67.80 -17.24 -9.30
CA GLN A 163 67.38 -17.18 -7.89
C GLN A 163 66.81 -15.79 -7.52
N VAL A 164 67.45 -14.70 -7.95
CA VAL A 164 66.97 -13.33 -7.73
C VAL A 164 65.66 -13.07 -8.48
N SER A 165 65.48 -13.64 -9.68
CA SER A 165 64.22 -13.57 -10.43
C SER A 165 63.08 -14.32 -9.71
N GLU A 166 63.36 -15.52 -9.20
CA GLU A 166 62.40 -16.33 -8.45
C GLU A 166 62.02 -15.68 -7.11
N LEU A 167 62.99 -15.19 -6.34
CA LEU A 167 62.75 -14.44 -5.09
C LEU A 167 61.96 -13.14 -5.34
N ARG A 168 62.20 -12.44 -6.46
CA ARG A 168 61.39 -11.28 -6.87
C ARG A 168 59.95 -11.67 -7.20
N LYS A 169 59.74 -12.83 -7.86
CA LYS A 169 58.41 -13.35 -8.15
C LYS A 169 57.66 -13.75 -6.87
N GLN A 170 58.34 -14.43 -5.95
CA GLN A 170 57.79 -14.80 -4.63
C GLN A 170 57.40 -13.53 -3.85
N LEU A 171 58.29 -12.55 -3.74
CA LEU A 171 58.02 -11.26 -3.08
C LEU A 171 56.81 -10.53 -3.66
N LEU A 172 56.60 -10.59 -4.99
CA LEU A 172 55.45 -9.97 -5.65
C LEU A 172 54.13 -10.72 -5.35
N LEU A 173 54.17 -12.05 -5.27
CA LEU A 173 53.02 -12.86 -4.85
C LEU A 173 52.66 -12.60 -3.38
N GLU A 174 53.63 -12.67 -2.47
CA GLU A 174 53.48 -12.36 -1.04
C GLU A 174 52.91 -10.96 -0.81
N GLN A 175 53.40 -9.95 -1.55
CA GLN A 175 52.88 -8.59 -1.47
C GLN A 175 51.43 -8.51 -1.99
N ALA A 176 51.07 -9.22 -3.06
CA ALA A 176 49.69 -9.27 -3.56
C ALA A 176 48.73 -10.03 -2.61
N GLU A 177 49.21 -11.06 -1.91
CA GLU A 177 48.42 -11.80 -0.92
C GLU A 177 48.24 -11.00 0.39
N LYS A 178 49.28 -10.30 0.84
CA LYS A 178 49.19 -9.28 1.88
C LYS A 178 48.18 -8.19 1.55
N ASP A 179 48.19 -7.67 0.31
CA ASP A 179 47.24 -6.61 -0.09
C ASP A 179 45.80 -7.14 -0.15
N ARG A 180 45.59 -8.39 -0.59
CA ARG A 180 44.27 -9.07 -0.45
C ARG A 180 43.85 -9.21 1.01
N ALA A 181 44.75 -9.61 1.91
CA ALA A 181 44.46 -9.76 3.33
C ALA A 181 44.17 -8.42 4.02
N ILE A 182 44.79 -7.33 3.57
CA ILE A 182 44.47 -5.96 4.01
C ILE A 182 43.05 -5.59 3.55
N MET A 183 42.70 -5.83 2.28
CA MET A 183 41.36 -5.55 1.74
C MET A 183 40.26 -6.35 2.45
N THR A 184 40.44 -7.64 2.73
CA THR A 184 39.43 -8.44 3.44
C THR A 184 39.31 -8.06 4.91
N ARG A 185 40.41 -7.70 5.57
CA ARG A 185 40.42 -7.12 6.93
C ARG A 185 39.69 -5.77 6.96
N GLU A 186 39.81 -4.96 5.93
CA GLU A 186 39.13 -3.65 5.86
C GLU A 186 37.65 -3.78 5.55
N GLN A 187 37.26 -4.68 4.64
CA GLN A 187 35.85 -5.05 4.41
C GLN A 187 35.18 -5.63 5.66
N THR A 188 35.84 -6.55 6.38
CA THR A 188 35.30 -7.10 7.64
C THR A 188 35.25 -6.07 8.76
N ARG A 189 36.22 -5.14 8.83
CA ARG A 189 36.15 -3.99 9.75
C ARG A 189 34.99 -3.05 9.41
N GLU A 190 34.74 -2.78 8.13
CA GLU A 190 33.62 -1.94 7.68
C GLU A 190 32.26 -2.59 8.01
N LEU A 191 32.12 -3.90 7.78
CA LEU A 191 30.93 -4.68 8.16
C LEU A 191 30.74 -4.72 9.68
N LEU A 192 31.81 -4.89 10.46
CA LEU A 192 31.75 -4.84 11.92
C LEU A 192 31.34 -3.44 12.43
N VAL A 193 31.84 -2.36 11.82
CA VAL A 193 31.42 -0.99 12.14
C VAL A 193 29.94 -0.78 11.82
N LYS A 194 29.47 -1.19 10.63
CA LYS A 194 28.05 -1.12 10.24
C LYS A 194 27.13 -1.91 11.17
N SER A 195 27.57 -3.11 11.57
CA SER A 195 26.86 -3.93 12.56
C SER A 195 26.80 -3.25 13.92
N LYS A 196 27.93 -2.70 14.41
CA LYS A 196 27.95 -1.95 15.68
C LYS A 196 27.10 -0.68 15.66
N THR A 197 27.10 0.08 14.56
CA THR A 197 26.19 1.24 14.45
C THR A 197 24.73 0.81 14.42
N GLN A 198 24.39 -0.25 13.70
CA GLN A 198 23.02 -0.77 13.66
C GLN A 198 22.55 -1.34 15.01
N ILE A 199 23.44 -1.99 15.77
CA ILE A 199 23.17 -2.42 17.14
C ILE A 199 22.94 -1.18 18.04
N SER A 200 23.83 -0.19 17.99
CA SER A 200 23.67 1.06 18.74
C SER A 200 22.36 1.78 18.39
N ASP A 201 21.98 1.88 17.12
CA ASP A 201 20.72 2.50 16.68
C ASP A 201 19.49 1.73 17.21
N LEU A 202 19.58 0.41 17.31
CA LEU A 202 18.53 -0.46 17.86
C LEU A 202 18.47 -0.42 19.39
N GLU A 203 19.60 -0.28 20.08
CA GLU A 203 19.67 -0.05 21.52
C GLU A 203 19.05 1.32 21.87
N ASP A 204 19.43 2.37 21.12
CA ASP A 204 18.86 3.72 21.21
C ASP A 204 17.34 3.73 20.97
N ALA A 205 16.86 2.91 20.02
CA ALA A 205 15.43 2.75 19.73
C ALA A 205 14.71 1.96 20.84
N ASN A 206 15.32 0.92 21.39
CA ASN A 206 14.78 0.16 22.51
C ASN A 206 14.67 1.03 23.77
N GLU A 207 15.65 1.88 24.07
CA GLU A 207 15.59 2.75 25.24
C GLU A 207 14.54 3.86 25.10
N LYS A 208 14.34 4.39 23.88
CA LYS A 208 13.22 5.28 23.54
C LYS A 208 11.85 4.60 23.64
N LEU A 209 11.79 3.27 23.45
CA LEU A 209 10.57 2.49 23.68
C LEU A 209 10.36 2.19 25.17
N ARG A 210 11.41 1.82 25.92
CA ARG A 210 11.37 1.55 27.37
C ARG A 210 10.93 2.79 28.16
N SER A 211 11.56 3.93 27.93
CA SER A 211 11.16 5.21 28.52
C SER A 211 9.72 5.62 28.15
N LYS A 212 9.27 5.31 26.93
CA LYS A 212 7.86 5.51 26.54
C LYS A 212 6.89 4.55 27.23
N VAL A 213 7.28 3.29 27.47
CA VAL A 213 6.47 2.33 28.23
C VAL A 213 6.36 2.78 29.69
N SER A 214 7.46 3.11 30.34
CA SER A 214 7.46 3.65 31.71
C SER A 214 6.60 4.92 31.83
N ALA A 215 6.69 5.87 30.89
CA ALA A 215 5.83 7.06 30.89
C ALA A 215 4.33 6.77 30.63
N LEU A 216 3.99 5.62 30.03
CA LEU A 216 2.61 5.15 29.89
C LEU A 216 2.14 4.37 31.13
N GLU A 217 3.03 3.64 31.80
CA GLU A 217 2.79 2.98 33.09
C GLU A 217 2.52 4.01 34.18
N ASP A 218 3.37 5.03 34.33
CA ASP A 218 3.15 6.18 35.23
C ASP A 218 1.81 6.87 34.94
N ARG A 219 1.47 7.06 33.66
CA ARG A 219 0.19 7.65 33.25
C ARG A 219 -0.99 6.75 33.60
N ASN A 220 -0.86 5.43 33.47
CA ASN A 220 -1.89 4.49 33.86
C ASN A 220 -2.08 4.46 35.38
N VAL A 221 -1.00 4.49 36.17
CA VAL A 221 -1.05 4.61 37.65
C VAL A 221 -1.75 5.91 38.06
N ALA A 222 -1.43 7.03 37.41
CA ALA A 222 -2.12 8.30 37.65
C ALA A 222 -3.62 8.24 37.29
N LEU A 223 -3.98 7.62 36.17
CA LEU A 223 -5.38 7.43 35.75
C LEU A 223 -6.15 6.49 36.69
N VAL A 224 -5.52 5.43 37.22
CA VAL A 224 -6.11 4.55 38.24
C VAL A 224 -6.36 5.33 39.53
N ALA A 225 -5.38 6.11 40.01
CA ALA A 225 -5.56 6.96 41.19
C ALA A 225 -6.65 8.04 40.99
N GLU A 226 -6.76 8.63 39.79
CA GLU A 226 -7.87 9.51 39.44
C GLU A 226 -9.22 8.78 39.44
N LEU A 227 -9.30 7.55 38.91
CA LEU A 227 -10.51 6.73 38.90
C LEU A 227 -10.94 6.31 40.31
N GLU A 228 -10.01 5.95 41.19
CA GLU A 228 -10.27 5.68 42.61
C GLU A 228 -10.78 6.95 43.34
N GLN A 229 -10.18 8.11 43.05
CA GLN A 229 -10.68 9.40 43.54
C GLN A 229 -12.10 9.69 42.99
N LYS A 230 -12.39 9.44 41.71
CA LYS A 230 -13.74 9.65 41.16
C LYS A 230 -14.75 8.65 41.73
N ASN A 231 -14.36 7.40 41.98
CA ASN A 231 -15.20 6.36 42.57
C ASN A 231 -15.55 6.68 44.04
N THR A 232 -14.57 7.09 44.85
CA THR A 232 -14.81 7.57 46.22
C THR A 232 -15.69 8.83 46.24
N MET A 233 -15.41 9.82 45.38
CA MET A 233 -16.29 10.98 45.20
C MET A 233 -17.71 10.60 44.74
N LEU A 234 -17.87 9.57 43.91
CA LEU A 234 -19.15 9.03 43.46
C LEU A 234 -19.88 8.33 44.61
N GLN A 235 -19.20 7.52 45.42
CA GLN A 235 -19.79 6.88 46.60
C GLN A 235 -20.26 7.91 47.64
N ASP A 236 -19.45 8.94 47.92
CA ASP A 236 -19.87 10.09 48.75
C ASP A 236 -21.07 10.84 48.15
N SER A 237 -21.12 10.95 46.82
CA SER A 237 -22.22 11.60 46.12
C SER A 237 -23.49 10.76 46.12
N LEU A 238 -23.39 9.43 46.02
CA LEU A 238 -24.50 8.47 46.16
C LEU A 238 -24.99 8.38 47.60
N HIS A 239 -24.11 8.45 48.59
CA HIS A 239 -24.48 8.53 50.01
C HIS A 239 -25.25 9.83 50.29
N ARG A 240 -24.72 10.97 49.82
CA ARG A 240 -25.43 12.26 49.89
C ARG A 240 -26.73 12.26 49.09
N TYR A 241 -26.79 11.57 47.94
CA TYR A 241 -28.00 11.43 47.14
C TYR A 241 -29.08 10.64 47.90
N ARG A 242 -28.78 9.48 48.49
CA ARG A 242 -29.73 8.71 49.32
C ARG A 242 -30.25 9.52 50.51
N MET A 243 -29.35 10.25 51.19
CA MET A 243 -29.71 11.15 52.29
C MET A 243 -30.57 12.34 51.83
N LEU A 244 -30.37 12.84 50.61
CA LEU A 244 -31.20 13.87 49.99
C LEU A 244 -32.53 13.30 49.50
N GLU A 245 -32.58 12.09 48.93
CA GLU A 245 -33.77 11.43 48.39
C GLU A 245 -34.81 11.16 49.48
N GLN A 246 -34.36 10.67 50.65
CA GLN A 246 -35.16 10.57 51.87
C GLN A 246 -35.68 11.93 52.39
N ASN A 247 -35.05 13.03 52.00
CA ASN A 247 -35.41 14.41 52.36
C ASN A 247 -36.15 15.17 51.23
N SER A 248 -36.14 14.59 50.01
CA SER A 248 -36.57 15.19 48.75
C SER A 248 -37.95 14.69 48.34
N THR A 249 -38.33 13.45 48.68
CA THR A 249 -39.71 12.95 48.48
C THR A 249 -40.80 13.80 49.15
N GLN A 250 -40.47 14.68 50.10
CA GLN A 250 -41.40 15.68 50.69
C GLN A 250 -41.26 17.11 50.10
N LYS A 251 -40.40 17.30 49.11
CA LYS A 251 -40.06 18.60 48.48
C LYS A 251 -40.10 18.57 46.94
N ALA A 252 -39.96 17.40 46.33
CA ALA A 252 -39.91 17.17 44.89
C ALA A 252 -41.16 17.71 44.17
N ASP A 253 -42.35 17.47 44.72
CA ASP A 253 -43.65 17.94 44.21
C ASP A 253 -43.76 19.47 44.03
N ARG A 254 -42.84 20.25 44.61
CA ARG A 254 -42.76 21.72 44.44
C ARG A 254 -41.52 22.19 43.66
N HIS A 255 -40.66 21.25 43.28
CA HIS A 255 -39.43 21.47 42.52
C HIS A 255 -39.54 20.96 41.08
N THR A 256 -40.40 19.97 40.82
CA THR A 256 -40.75 19.48 39.48
C THR A 256 -41.32 20.60 38.61
N ASP A 257 -42.33 21.33 39.10
CA ASP A 257 -42.98 22.41 38.34
C ASP A 257 -42.00 23.55 37.97
N ALA A 258 -41.03 23.83 38.85
CA ALA A 258 -39.99 24.81 38.59
C ALA A 258 -38.97 24.30 37.54
N LEU A 259 -38.56 23.04 37.63
CA LEU A 259 -37.65 22.41 36.66
C LEU A 259 -38.27 22.28 35.27
N VAL A 260 -39.56 21.99 35.15
CA VAL A 260 -40.25 21.91 33.84
C VAL A 260 -40.16 23.25 33.12
N LYS A 261 -40.51 24.35 33.78
CA LYS A 261 -40.43 25.69 33.19
C LYS A 261 -38.99 26.09 32.83
N GLU A 262 -38.02 25.78 33.69
CA GLU A 262 -36.60 26.06 33.42
C GLU A 262 -36.04 25.18 32.27
N MET A 263 -36.57 23.97 32.08
CA MET A 263 -36.28 23.10 30.94
C MET A 263 -36.90 23.62 29.64
N GLU A 264 -38.14 24.13 29.68
CA GLU A 264 -38.78 24.78 28.52
C GLU A 264 -37.98 26.01 28.05
N GLU A 265 -37.57 26.87 28.99
CA GLU A 265 -36.74 28.05 28.70
C GLU A 265 -35.35 27.68 28.15
N ARG A 266 -34.69 26.65 28.72
CA ARG A 266 -33.43 26.12 28.16
C ARG A 266 -33.61 25.46 26.79
N HIS A 267 -34.72 24.77 26.55
CA HIS A 267 -34.99 24.13 25.25
C HIS A 267 -35.25 25.21 24.18
N GLY A 268 -36.03 26.25 24.50
CA GLY A 268 -36.22 27.41 23.64
C GLY A 268 -34.89 28.09 23.26
N ALA A 269 -33.99 28.28 24.23
CA ALA A 269 -32.65 28.82 23.97
C ALA A 269 -31.81 27.91 23.04
N LYS A 270 -31.83 26.58 23.25
CA LYS A 270 -31.15 25.62 22.37
C LYS A 270 -31.73 25.62 20.95
N VAL A 271 -33.05 25.66 20.80
CA VAL A 271 -33.73 25.77 19.49
C VAL A 271 -33.35 27.07 18.80
N ALA A 272 -33.26 28.20 19.50
CA ALA A 272 -32.81 29.47 18.94
C ALA A 272 -31.34 29.40 18.46
N MET A 273 -30.43 28.79 19.23
CA MET A 273 -29.04 28.58 18.82
C MET A 273 -28.91 27.65 17.60
N MET A 274 -29.66 26.55 17.56
CA MET A 274 -29.66 25.64 16.41
C MET A 274 -30.28 26.29 15.17
N GLN A 275 -31.32 27.12 15.34
CA GLN A 275 -31.88 27.92 14.25
C GLN A 275 -30.86 28.94 13.70
N GLN A 276 -30.12 29.63 14.59
CA GLN A 276 -29.04 30.52 14.17
C GLN A 276 -27.90 29.78 13.44
N GLN A 277 -27.53 28.58 13.89
CA GLN A 277 -26.56 27.73 13.18
C GLN A 277 -27.07 27.31 11.80
N ILE A 278 -28.34 26.93 11.69
CA ILE A 278 -29.00 26.61 10.41
C ILE A 278 -29.01 27.83 9.47
N ASP A 279 -29.27 29.03 9.97
CA ASP A 279 -29.30 30.24 9.15
C ASP A 279 -27.90 30.75 8.75
N ASN A 280 -26.88 30.57 9.61
CA ASN A 280 -25.48 30.77 9.23
C ASN A 280 -25.08 29.80 8.10
N LEU A 281 -25.34 28.50 8.26
CA LEU A 281 -25.05 27.48 7.24
C LEU A 281 -25.83 27.71 5.94
N ARG A 282 -27.05 28.27 6.00
CA ARG A 282 -27.81 28.72 4.82
C ARG A 282 -27.14 29.89 4.10
N SER A 283 -26.57 30.84 4.84
CA SER A 283 -25.80 31.95 4.26
C SER A 283 -24.54 31.43 3.57
N GLU A 284 -23.71 30.67 4.28
CA GLU A 284 -22.49 30.06 3.73
C GLU A 284 -22.78 29.22 2.47
N LEU A 285 -23.88 28.48 2.47
CA LEU A 285 -24.30 27.66 1.33
C LEU A 285 -24.79 28.50 0.13
N GLU A 286 -25.43 29.65 0.33
CA GLU A 286 -25.79 30.55 -0.78
C GLU A 286 -24.58 31.37 -1.27
N ASP A 287 -23.63 31.73 -0.39
CA ASP A 287 -22.33 32.30 -0.79
C ASP A 287 -21.53 31.30 -1.65
N LYS A 288 -21.49 30.02 -1.25
CA LYS A 288 -20.87 28.94 -2.04
C LYS A 288 -21.61 28.71 -3.36
N ARG A 289 -22.94 28.77 -3.41
CA ARG A 289 -23.70 28.79 -4.68
C ARG A 289 -23.35 30.00 -5.54
N GLN A 290 -23.14 31.17 -4.96
CA GLN A 290 -22.74 32.37 -5.68
C GLN A 290 -21.31 32.25 -6.25
N GLU A 291 -20.39 31.62 -5.52
CA GLU A 291 -19.07 31.22 -6.02
C GLU A 291 -19.18 30.23 -7.19
N CYS A 292 -19.98 29.16 -7.06
CA CYS A 292 -20.23 28.21 -8.15
C CYS A 292 -20.76 28.91 -9.41
N ARG A 293 -21.80 29.74 -9.30
CA ARG A 293 -22.35 30.52 -10.43
C ARG A 293 -21.30 31.44 -11.08
N ARG A 294 -20.38 32.03 -10.30
CA ARG A 294 -19.25 32.82 -10.82
C ARG A 294 -18.25 31.96 -11.59
N PHE A 295 -17.91 30.77 -11.09
CA PHE A 295 -17.02 29.84 -11.78
C PHE A 295 -17.65 29.25 -13.05
N GLU A 296 -18.95 28.92 -13.03
CA GLU A 296 -19.73 28.49 -14.19
C GLU A 296 -19.73 29.57 -15.29
N ALA A 297 -20.01 30.83 -14.93
CA ALA A 297 -19.96 31.96 -15.87
C ALA A 297 -18.57 32.12 -16.50
N ARG A 298 -17.51 32.11 -15.68
CA ARG A 298 -16.12 32.22 -16.15
C ARG A 298 -15.69 31.02 -17.01
N TYR A 299 -16.19 29.82 -16.72
CA TYR A 299 -15.96 28.64 -17.55
C TYR A 299 -16.66 28.78 -18.90
N ALA A 300 -17.91 29.23 -18.93
CA ALA A 300 -18.66 29.46 -20.17
C ALA A 300 -18.04 30.58 -21.04
N GLU A 301 -17.47 31.62 -20.44
CA GLU A 301 -16.68 32.64 -21.16
C GLU A 301 -15.39 32.06 -21.74
N LEU A 302 -14.64 31.27 -20.95
CA LEU A 302 -13.43 30.60 -21.41
C LEU A 302 -13.72 29.59 -22.53
N GLN A 303 -14.81 28.83 -22.43
CA GLN A 303 -15.28 27.94 -23.49
C GLN A 303 -15.60 28.71 -24.78
N LYS A 304 -16.37 29.80 -24.70
CA LYS A 304 -16.67 30.66 -25.87
C LYS A 304 -15.41 31.22 -26.52
N SER A 305 -14.41 31.63 -25.73
CA SER A 305 -13.12 32.10 -26.26
C SER A 305 -12.33 30.98 -26.97
N ARG A 306 -12.39 29.74 -26.45
CA ARG A 306 -11.81 28.56 -27.10
C ARG A 306 -12.53 28.21 -28.40
N GLU A 307 -13.85 28.29 -28.42
CA GLU A 307 -14.68 28.06 -29.62
C GLU A 307 -14.39 29.11 -30.69
N ALA A 308 -14.32 30.40 -30.33
CA ALA A 308 -13.91 31.47 -31.24
C ALA A 308 -12.50 31.25 -31.82
N LEU A 309 -11.51 30.91 -30.98
CA LEU A 309 -10.16 30.60 -31.44
C LEU A 309 -10.08 29.36 -32.34
N LEU A 310 -10.98 28.38 -32.16
CA LEU A 310 -11.10 27.24 -33.07
C LEU A 310 -11.73 27.62 -34.41
N ILE A 311 -12.70 28.54 -34.41
CA ILE A 311 -13.28 29.11 -35.64
C ILE A 311 -12.20 29.88 -36.42
N GLU A 312 -11.50 30.82 -35.78
CA GLU A 312 -10.38 31.57 -36.38
C GLU A 312 -9.32 30.64 -36.99
N LYS A 313 -8.92 29.60 -36.25
CA LYS A 313 -7.97 28.59 -36.76
C LYS A 313 -8.53 27.79 -37.92
N SER A 314 -9.82 27.46 -37.92
CA SER A 314 -10.43 26.79 -39.06
C SER A 314 -10.48 27.70 -40.29
N GLU A 315 -10.75 29.01 -40.13
CA GLU A 315 -10.67 29.98 -41.23
C GLU A 315 -9.25 30.12 -41.79
N THR A 316 -8.21 30.14 -40.95
CA THR A 316 -6.82 30.16 -41.47
C THR A 316 -6.46 28.88 -42.21
N VAL A 317 -6.96 27.71 -41.77
CA VAL A 317 -6.77 26.45 -42.50
C VAL A 317 -7.49 26.47 -43.85
N HIS A 318 -8.76 26.88 -43.92
CA HIS A 318 -9.48 26.99 -45.21
C HIS A 318 -8.79 27.96 -46.17
N ARG A 319 -8.31 29.11 -45.67
CA ARG A 319 -7.57 30.11 -46.47
C ARG A 319 -6.24 29.57 -47.00
N LEU A 320 -5.55 28.73 -46.23
CA LEU A 320 -4.33 28.04 -46.68
C LEU A 320 -4.64 26.89 -47.66
N GLN A 321 -5.78 26.20 -47.50
CA GLN A 321 -6.24 25.19 -48.46
C GLN A 321 -6.61 25.81 -49.81
N GLU A 322 -7.32 26.95 -49.82
CA GLU A 322 -7.64 27.70 -51.04
C GLU A 322 -6.37 28.15 -51.78
N GLN A 323 -5.39 28.72 -51.06
CA GLN A 323 -4.08 29.08 -51.62
C GLN A 323 -3.31 27.86 -52.15
N LEU A 324 -3.39 26.71 -51.47
CA LEU A 324 -2.78 25.47 -51.92
C LEU A 324 -3.45 24.94 -53.19
N GLU A 325 -4.78 24.91 -53.25
CA GLU A 325 -5.53 24.55 -54.46
C GLU A 325 -5.19 25.44 -55.65
N ASP A 326 -5.13 26.76 -55.45
CA ASP A 326 -4.74 27.70 -56.51
C ASP A 326 -3.31 27.46 -57.00
N SER A 327 -2.36 27.18 -56.09
CA SER A 327 -1.00 26.82 -56.46
C SER A 327 -0.93 25.50 -57.25
N GLN A 328 -1.74 24.50 -56.87
CA GLN A 328 -1.83 23.22 -57.58
C GLN A 328 -2.50 23.38 -58.95
N ARG A 329 -3.54 24.22 -59.06
CA ARG A 329 -4.19 24.59 -60.34
C ARG A 329 -3.20 25.32 -61.25
N GLN A 330 -2.37 26.23 -60.74
CA GLN A 330 -1.31 26.89 -61.51
C GLN A 330 -0.25 25.89 -62.00
N CYS A 331 0.25 25.00 -61.13
CA CYS A 331 1.18 23.94 -61.52
C CYS A 331 0.58 22.99 -62.57
N GLY A 332 -0.69 22.58 -62.39
CA GLY A 332 -1.42 21.76 -63.36
C GLY A 332 -1.57 22.44 -64.72
N ASN A 333 -1.89 23.74 -64.74
CA ASN A 333 -1.97 24.54 -65.96
C ASN A 333 -0.60 24.68 -66.65
N LEU A 334 0.49 24.86 -65.90
CA LEU A 334 1.85 24.89 -66.46
C LEU A 334 2.25 23.53 -67.05
N LEU A 335 1.94 22.43 -66.38
CA LEU A 335 2.20 21.07 -66.88
C LEU A 335 1.35 20.73 -68.12
N ALA A 336 0.08 21.15 -68.16
CA ALA A 336 -0.77 21.01 -69.33
C ALA A 336 -0.25 21.84 -70.53
N LYS A 337 0.18 23.09 -70.27
CA LYS A 337 0.77 23.98 -71.29
C LYS A 337 2.10 23.45 -71.82
N SER A 338 2.92 22.85 -70.95
CA SER A 338 4.17 22.16 -71.32
C SER A 338 3.91 20.93 -72.21
N LYS A 339 2.92 20.09 -71.87
CA LYS A 339 2.49 18.97 -72.73
C LYS A 339 1.88 19.40 -74.07
N GLY A 340 1.47 20.66 -74.20
CA GLY A 340 0.92 21.24 -75.44
C GLY A 340 1.97 21.63 -76.49
N GLN A 341 3.27 21.65 -76.18
CA GLN A 341 4.34 21.99 -77.14
C GLN A 341 4.91 20.71 -77.79
N GLY A 342 4.37 20.37 -78.96
CA GLY A 342 4.47 19.05 -79.58
C GLY A 342 5.83 18.61 -80.18
N ASP A 343 6.92 19.36 -80.03
CA ASP A 343 8.23 19.01 -80.62
C ASP A 343 8.79 17.70 -80.06
N PHE A 344 8.67 17.47 -78.74
CA PHE A 344 9.41 16.40 -78.06
C PHE A 344 8.94 14.98 -78.44
N GLU A 345 7.66 14.73 -78.68
CA GLU A 345 7.20 13.39 -79.11
C GLU A 345 7.48 13.12 -80.59
N GLN A 346 7.48 14.16 -81.43
CA GLN A 346 7.85 14.02 -82.84
C GLN A 346 9.34 13.72 -82.99
N GLU A 347 10.21 14.46 -82.30
CA GLU A 347 11.67 14.24 -82.34
C GLU A 347 12.06 12.92 -81.62
N ARG A 348 11.40 12.54 -80.52
CA ARG A 348 11.58 11.23 -79.86
C ARG A 348 11.13 10.04 -80.71
N SER A 349 10.21 10.25 -81.64
CA SER A 349 9.82 9.24 -82.63
C SER A 349 10.86 9.15 -83.75
N ARG A 350 11.28 10.30 -84.29
CA ARG A 350 12.35 10.43 -85.29
C ARG A 350 13.68 9.81 -84.84
N MET A 351 14.08 10.07 -83.59
CA MET A 351 15.28 9.48 -82.98
C MET A 351 15.19 7.96 -82.88
N ARG A 352 14.03 7.39 -82.53
CA ARG A 352 13.86 5.92 -82.49
C ARG A 352 13.94 5.27 -83.88
N SER A 353 13.38 5.90 -84.92
CA SER A 353 13.59 5.42 -86.30
C SER A 353 15.08 5.50 -86.71
N ARG A 354 15.79 6.56 -86.33
CA ARG A 354 17.22 6.71 -86.64
C ARG A 354 18.10 5.71 -85.88
N ILE A 355 17.76 5.39 -84.63
CA ILE A 355 18.42 4.32 -83.86
C ILE A 355 18.22 2.97 -84.55
N GLY A 356 16.99 2.61 -84.93
CA GLY A 356 16.72 1.32 -85.60
C GLY A 356 17.46 1.15 -86.93
N VAL A 357 17.68 2.22 -87.70
CA VAL A 357 18.53 2.18 -88.92
C VAL A 357 20.00 1.95 -88.55
N LEU A 358 20.54 2.68 -87.55
CA LEU A 358 21.92 2.50 -87.09
C LEU A 358 22.16 1.12 -86.44
N GLU A 359 21.15 0.53 -85.80
CA GLU A 359 21.20 -0.84 -85.27
C GLU A 359 21.23 -1.88 -86.40
N ALA A 360 20.48 -1.68 -87.47
CA ALA A 360 20.54 -2.52 -88.68
C ALA A 360 21.88 -2.38 -89.42
N GLU A 361 22.40 -1.17 -89.57
CA GLU A 361 23.75 -0.93 -90.12
C GLU A 361 24.83 -1.55 -89.23
N HIS A 362 24.73 -1.41 -87.90
CA HIS A 362 25.69 -2.02 -86.99
C HIS A 362 25.60 -3.55 -86.97
N SER A 363 24.42 -4.16 -87.15
CA SER A 363 24.29 -5.61 -87.29
C SER A 363 24.91 -6.10 -88.62
N GLY A 364 24.68 -5.40 -89.74
CA GLY A 364 25.34 -5.67 -91.02
C GLY A 364 26.86 -5.49 -90.98
N MET A 365 27.36 -4.47 -90.26
CA MET A 365 28.79 -4.30 -90.00
C MET A 365 29.36 -5.41 -89.11
N ARG A 366 28.64 -5.86 -88.08
CA ARG A 366 29.06 -7.02 -87.27
C ARG A 366 29.08 -8.31 -88.11
N GLN A 367 28.12 -8.49 -89.01
CA GLN A 367 28.08 -9.62 -89.92
C GLN A 367 29.29 -9.63 -90.86
N THR A 368 29.55 -8.51 -91.54
CA THR A 368 30.72 -8.38 -92.43
C THR A 368 32.06 -8.39 -91.69
N ILE A 369 32.14 -7.89 -90.45
CA ILE A 369 33.31 -8.11 -89.59
C ILE A 369 33.47 -9.59 -89.27
N ALA A 370 32.40 -10.30 -88.90
CA ALA A 370 32.48 -11.75 -88.66
C ALA A 370 32.87 -12.53 -89.92
N ASP A 371 32.37 -12.17 -91.10
CA ASP A 371 32.74 -12.79 -92.37
C ASP A 371 34.20 -12.50 -92.75
N LEU A 372 34.69 -11.27 -92.51
CA LEU A 372 36.09 -10.89 -92.71
C LEU A 372 37.03 -11.50 -91.65
N THR A 373 36.57 -11.69 -90.42
CA THR A 373 37.30 -12.42 -89.37
C THR A 373 37.38 -13.90 -89.72
N ASN A 374 36.28 -14.54 -90.17
CA ASN A 374 36.32 -15.91 -90.68
C ASN A 374 37.25 -16.05 -91.90
N GLN A 375 37.28 -15.05 -92.80
CA GLN A 375 38.24 -15.03 -93.91
C GLN A 375 39.68 -14.83 -93.42
N LEU A 376 39.93 -13.94 -92.46
CA LEU A 376 41.25 -13.73 -91.87
C LEU A 376 41.73 -14.98 -91.13
N GLU A 377 40.93 -15.56 -90.23
CA GLU A 377 41.20 -16.84 -89.56
C GLU A 377 41.43 -17.96 -90.55
N LYS A 378 40.69 -18.02 -91.68
CA LYS A 378 40.95 -19.00 -92.73
C LYS A 378 42.29 -18.74 -93.44
N THR A 379 42.61 -17.50 -93.81
CA THR A 379 43.91 -17.16 -94.41
C THR A 379 45.06 -17.30 -93.43
N GLN A 380 44.82 -17.12 -92.13
CA GLN A 380 45.79 -17.31 -91.07
C GLN A 380 45.99 -18.80 -90.80
N ALA A 381 44.94 -19.63 -90.82
CA ALA A 381 45.08 -21.09 -90.81
C ALA A 381 45.77 -21.61 -92.08
N GLU A 382 45.56 -20.98 -93.25
CA GLU A 382 46.31 -21.28 -94.48
C GLU A 382 47.78 -20.81 -94.37
N LEU A 383 48.07 -19.70 -93.70
CA LEU A 383 49.42 -19.22 -93.40
C LEU A 383 50.14 -20.05 -92.33
N GLU A 384 49.47 -20.45 -91.26
CA GLU A 384 49.97 -21.37 -90.23
C GLU A 384 50.17 -22.78 -90.79
N LEU A 385 49.32 -23.22 -91.75
CA LEU A 385 49.55 -24.44 -92.52
C LEU A 385 50.75 -24.31 -93.46
N MET A 386 50.96 -23.15 -94.09
CA MET A 386 52.17 -22.87 -94.88
C MET A 386 53.43 -22.78 -94.00
N ASP A 387 53.34 -22.17 -92.82
CA ASP A 387 54.45 -22.09 -91.86
C ASP A 387 54.76 -23.47 -91.25
N SER A 388 53.74 -24.30 -91.02
CA SER A 388 53.89 -25.71 -90.64
C SER A 388 54.47 -26.58 -91.78
N LEU A 389 54.19 -26.23 -93.05
CA LEU A 389 54.83 -26.86 -94.21
C LEU A 389 56.30 -26.42 -94.36
N VAL A 390 56.61 -25.16 -94.04
CA VAL A 390 57.99 -24.64 -93.95
C VAL A 390 58.75 -25.23 -92.76
N HIS A 391 58.06 -25.58 -91.67
CA HIS A 391 58.62 -26.23 -90.47
C HIS A 391 58.31 -27.74 -90.37
N SER A 392 58.12 -28.41 -91.51
CA SER A 392 58.10 -29.88 -91.73
C SER A 392 56.85 -30.71 -91.29
N GLY A 393 55.71 -30.43 -91.92
CA GLY A 393 54.73 -31.40 -92.47
C GLY A 393 54.17 -32.57 -91.62
N GLY A 394 52.86 -32.54 -91.31
CA GLY A 394 52.08 -33.77 -91.02
C GLY A 394 50.65 -33.67 -90.44
N THR A 395 49.62 -33.94 -91.27
CA THR A 395 48.32 -34.64 -90.96
C THR A 395 47.21 -34.01 -90.03
N PRO A 396 45.89 -34.44 -90.08
CA PRO A 396 44.73 -33.53 -89.87
C PRO A 396 43.39 -34.00 -89.15
N ALA A 397 42.43 -33.04 -88.91
CA ALA A 397 40.92 -33.07 -89.08
C ALA A 397 39.78 -33.49 -88.04
N LYS A 398 38.76 -32.58 -87.83
CA LYS A 398 37.22 -32.64 -87.95
C LYS A 398 36.11 -33.23 -86.94
N GLU A 399 35.02 -32.42 -86.69
CA GLU A 399 33.48 -32.61 -86.79
C GLU A 399 32.37 -33.13 -85.73
N ARG A 400 31.22 -32.37 -85.53
CA ARG A 400 29.68 -32.69 -85.60
C ARG A 400 28.62 -32.91 -84.36
N PRO A 401 27.25 -33.28 -84.44
CA PRO A 401 25.97 -32.43 -84.24
C PRO A 401 24.50 -33.01 -83.75
N ASP A 402 23.32 -32.28 -83.92
CA ASP A 402 21.76 -32.50 -84.04
C ASP A 402 20.77 -33.14 -82.90
N VAL A 403 19.37 -33.21 -82.75
CA VAL A 403 17.91 -32.98 -83.31
C VAL A 403 16.76 -32.88 -82.15
N GLY A 404 15.35 -32.86 -82.06
CA GLY A 404 13.95 -32.78 -82.75
C GLY A 404 12.70 -33.38 -81.89
N THR A 405 11.29 -33.39 -82.00
CA THR A 405 10.01 -32.55 -82.33
C THR A 405 8.56 -33.26 -82.06
N ALA A 406 7.33 -32.63 -81.80
CA ALA A 406 5.92 -33.27 -81.56
C ALA A 406 4.51 -32.42 -81.55
N THR A 407 3.22 -32.99 -81.55
CA THR A 407 1.79 -32.32 -81.66
C THR A 407 0.41 -33.13 -81.33
N LEU A 408 -0.83 -32.55 -80.98
CA LEU A 408 -2.33 -32.95 -81.30
C LEU A 408 -3.62 -32.43 -80.45
N ASN A 409 -4.93 -32.66 -80.86
CA ASN A 409 -6.30 -32.12 -80.37
C ASN A 409 -7.62 -32.91 -80.85
N GLY A 410 -8.97 -32.77 -80.57
CA GLY A 410 -10.02 -32.05 -79.69
C GLY A 410 -11.56 -32.06 -80.23
N ASP A 411 -12.72 -32.01 -79.46
CA ASP A 411 -14.17 -32.10 -79.98
C ASP A 411 -15.49 -31.64 -79.13
N THR A 412 -16.66 -31.35 -79.78
CA THR A 412 -18.16 -31.12 -79.46
C THR A 412 -18.81 -30.03 -78.51
N ILE A 413 -20.17 -29.85 -78.53
CA ILE A 413 -20.99 -28.62 -78.23
C ILE A 413 -22.25 -28.83 -77.31
N ALA A 414 -22.57 -27.90 -76.36
CA ALA A 414 -23.94 -27.43 -75.98
C ALA A 414 -23.99 -26.28 -74.92
N GLU A 415 -25.00 -25.39 -75.04
CA GLU A 415 -25.55 -24.37 -74.10
C GLU A 415 -24.68 -23.27 -73.45
N ASP A 416 -25.34 -22.13 -73.16
CA ASP A 416 -24.76 -20.83 -72.77
C ASP A 416 -24.59 -20.59 -71.26
N GLY A 417 -23.77 -19.59 -70.90
CA GLY A 417 -24.24 -18.59 -69.93
C GLY A 417 -23.49 -18.38 -68.61
N VAL A 418 -22.43 -19.13 -68.26
CA VAL A 418 -21.65 -18.89 -67.02
C VAL A 418 -20.14 -19.07 -67.22
N LYS A 419 -19.36 -18.05 -66.82
CA LYS A 419 -17.88 -17.94 -66.52
C LYS A 419 -17.44 -16.48 -66.79
N LEU A 420 -16.43 -15.87 -66.18
CA LEU A 420 -15.56 -16.15 -65.01
C LEU A 420 -14.80 -14.85 -64.63
N PRO A 421 -14.31 -14.68 -63.38
CA PRO A 421 -13.22 -13.75 -63.09
C PRO A 421 -11.98 -14.42 -62.45
N HIS A 422 -10.86 -14.38 -63.19
CA HIS A 422 -9.46 -14.54 -62.75
C HIS A 422 -8.60 -13.84 -63.82
N ASN A 423 -7.42 -13.25 -63.58
CA ASN A 423 -6.44 -13.36 -62.49
C ASN A 423 -5.89 -11.93 -62.18
N HIS A 424 -4.92 -11.61 -61.30
CA HIS A 424 -3.91 -12.32 -60.50
C HIS A 424 -3.51 -11.37 -59.29
N LEU A 425 -2.38 -11.32 -58.56
CA LEU A 425 -1.04 -11.97 -58.53
C LEU A 425 -0.40 -11.79 -57.11
N GLN A 426 0.55 -12.66 -56.74
CA GLN A 426 1.69 -12.51 -55.80
C GLN A 426 1.59 -11.84 -54.39
N SER A 427 1.73 -12.71 -53.39
CA SER A 427 2.81 -12.73 -52.35
C SER A 427 2.78 -11.77 -51.13
N GLY A 428 2.85 -12.37 -49.92
CA GLY A 428 3.11 -11.70 -48.63
C GLY A 428 2.93 -12.67 -47.44
N ASP A 429 3.90 -12.74 -46.54
CA ASP A 429 4.07 -13.81 -45.53
C ASP A 429 3.20 -13.72 -44.25
N MET A 430 2.97 -14.91 -43.67
CA MET A 430 2.90 -15.32 -42.25
C MET A 430 2.04 -14.61 -41.15
N THR A 431 1.47 -15.49 -40.31
CA THR A 431 1.10 -15.33 -38.88
C THR A 431 0.29 -14.10 -38.41
N SER A 432 -0.92 -14.36 -37.87
CA SER A 432 -1.06 -14.56 -36.41
C SER A 432 -2.45 -15.09 -36.02
N TYR A 433 -2.54 -15.80 -34.89
CA TYR A 433 -3.79 -15.98 -34.14
C TYR A 433 -4.15 -14.69 -33.38
N ALA A 434 -5.45 -14.41 -33.23
CA ALA A 434 -6.05 -13.94 -31.97
C ALA A 434 -7.59 -13.86 -32.08
N PHE A 435 -8.30 -14.75 -31.40
CA PHE A 435 -9.73 -14.65 -31.12
C PHE A 435 -9.93 -14.01 -29.74
N THR A 436 -10.85 -13.07 -29.59
CA THR A 436 -11.37 -12.69 -28.25
C THR A 436 -12.73 -12.02 -28.32
N HIS A 437 -13.59 -12.32 -27.34
CA HIS A 437 -14.99 -11.93 -27.31
C HIS A 437 -15.22 -10.45 -26.97
N ARG A 438 -16.41 -9.95 -27.36
CA ARG A 438 -17.20 -9.11 -26.45
C ARG A 438 -18.69 -9.44 -26.52
N ASN A 439 -19.10 -10.48 -25.77
CA ASN A 439 -20.51 -10.65 -25.41
C ASN A 439 -20.92 -9.53 -24.45
N LEU A 440 -22.14 -9.02 -24.59
CA LEU A 440 -22.80 -8.26 -23.52
C LEU A 440 -24.21 -8.82 -23.29
N ILE A 441 -24.62 -8.76 -22.02
CA ILE A 441 -25.74 -9.49 -21.44
C ILE A 441 -27.08 -9.01 -22.03
N GLY A 442 -28.05 -9.93 -22.10
CA GLY A 442 -29.35 -9.68 -22.69
C GLY A 442 -30.23 -8.69 -21.90
N SER A 443 -31.34 -8.31 -22.53
CA SER A 443 -32.44 -7.59 -21.89
C SER A 443 -33.74 -8.04 -22.54
N THR A 444 -34.75 -8.35 -21.73
CA THR A 444 -36.11 -8.69 -22.18
C THR A 444 -36.96 -7.41 -22.28
N PRO A 445 -37.40 -6.99 -23.49
CA PRO A 445 -38.34 -5.89 -23.62
C PRO A 445 -39.78 -6.44 -23.50
N ASN A 446 -40.32 -6.47 -22.28
CA ASN A 446 -41.75 -6.66 -22.08
C ASN A 446 -42.48 -5.33 -22.34
N ASN A 447 -43.37 -5.27 -23.34
CA ASN A 447 -44.55 -4.40 -23.23
C ASN A 447 -45.73 -4.90 -24.07
N HIS A 448 -46.93 -4.66 -23.55
CA HIS A 448 -48.20 -4.95 -24.17
C HIS A 448 -49.09 -3.71 -24.05
N GLN A 449 -49.27 -2.94 -25.14
CA GLN A 449 -50.19 -1.80 -25.10
C GLN A 449 -51.02 -1.68 -26.37
N GLN A 450 -52.33 -1.68 -26.17
CA GLN A 450 -53.33 -1.41 -27.20
C GLN A 450 -53.61 0.09 -27.20
N THR A 451 -53.60 0.73 -28.37
CA THR A 451 -54.28 2.00 -28.61
C THR A 451 -55.38 1.77 -29.64
N ALA A 452 -56.58 2.28 -29.36
CA ALA A 452 -57.75 2.07 -30.21
C ALA A 452 -57.81 3.12 -31.34
N GLY A 453 -58.07 2.71 -32.58
CA GLY A 453 -58.34 3.69 -33.64
C GLY A 453 -58.12 3.29 -35.11
N ALA A 454 -58.73 2.21 -35.61
CA ALA A 454 -58.91 2.02 -37.07
C ALA A 454 -60.12 1.14 -37.40
N LYS A 455 -60.89 1.50 -38.43
CA LYS A 455 -62.01 0.68 -38.96
C LYS A 455 -61.57 -0.03 -40.25
N SER A 456 -61.50 -1.37 -40.26
CA SER A 456 -61.39 -2.14 -41.52
C SER A 456 -61.68 -3.64 -41.35
N GLY A 457 -62.66 -4.15 -42.10
CA GLY A 457 -62.68 -5.51 -42.68
C GLY A 457 -62.66 -6.74 -41.75
N PRO A 458 -63.81 -7.43 -41.53
CA PRO A 458 -63.79 -8.80 -41.02
C PRO A 458 -63.29 -9.76 -42.11
N GLY A 459 -62.10 -10.35 -41.94
CA GLY A 459 -61.54 -11.33 -42.88
C GLY A 459 -60.15 -11.86 -42.54
N ALA A 460 -59.15 -10.98 -42.43
CA ALA A 460 -57.72 -11.37 -42.39
C ALA A 460 -57.08 -11.49 -40.98
N ALA A 461 -57.85 -11.21 -39.91
CA ALA A 461 -57.31 -11.13 -38.54
C ALA A 461 -56.73 -12.42 -37.93
N PRO A 462 -57.21 -13.65 -38.22
CA PRO A 462 -56.67 -14.85 -37.57
C PRO A 462 -55.35 -15.31 -38.19
N GLU A 463 -55.19 -15.25 -39.52
CA GLU A 463 -53.97 -15.73 -40.19
C GLU A 463 -52.74 -14.91 -39.84
N VAL A 464 -52.85 -13.57 -39.78
CA VAL A 464 -51.71 -12.70 -39.38
C VAL A 464 -51.28 -12.99 -37.93
N ARG A 465 -52.22 -13.36 -37.04
CA ARG A 465 -51.93 -13.73 -35.66
C ARG A 465 -51.30 -15.12 -35.57
N LEU A 466 -51.78 -16.08 -36.37
CA LEU A 466 -51.20 -17.41 -36.52
C LEU A 466 -49.79 -17.37 -37.11
N ALA A 467 -49.53 -16.46 -38.05
CA ALA A 467 -48.22 -16.25 -38.67
C ALA A 467 -47.20 -15.69 -37.66
N ARG A 468 -47.60 -14.73 -36.80
CA ARG A 468 -46.74 -14.27 -35.69
C ARG A 468 -46.41 -15.40 -34.72
N LEU A 469 -47.42 -16.12 -34.24
CA LEU A 469 -47.21 -17.28 -33.34
C LEU A 469 -46.33 -18.35 -33.97
N LYS A 470 -46.44 -18.62 -35.28
CA LYS A 470 -45.53 -19.53 -36.00
C LYS A 470 -44.10 -18.99 -36.06
N ASN A 471 -43.89 -17.71 -36.31
CA ASN A 471 -42.56 -17.11 -36.36
C ASN A 471 -41.91 -17.02 -34.97
N GLU A 472 -42.67 -16.66 -33.93
CA GLU A 472 -42.22 -16.63 -32.54
C GLU A 472 -41.85 -18.05 -32.05
N LEU A 473 -42.67 -19.05 -32.38
CA LEU A 473 -42.36 -20.46 -32.13
C LEU A 473 -41.12 -20.93 -32.90
N LEU A 474 -40.97 -20.53 -34.18
CA LEU A 474 -39.80 -20.87 -34.99
C LEU A 474 -38.51 -20.27 -34.42
N VAL A 475 -38.52 -19.00 -34.01
CA VAL A 475 -37.37 -18.34 -33.35
C VAL A 475 -37.05 -19.02 -32.01
N CYS A 476 -38.06 -19.37 -31.21
CA CYS A 476 -37.85 -20.09 -29.95
C CYS A 476 -37.30 -21.52 -30.17
N MET A 477 -37.76 -22.22 -31.22
CA MET A 477 -37.25 -23.52 -31.64
C MET A 477 -35.79 -23.43 -32.09
N THR A 478 -35.44 -22.44 -32.91
CA THR A 478 -34.06 -22.21 -33.38
C THR A 478 -33.14 -21.86 -32.20
N GLY A 479 -33.53 -20.93 -31.32
CA GLY A 479 -32.74 -20.62 -30.12
C GLY A 479 -32.64 -21.78 -29.11
N GLN A 480 -33.58 -22.73 -29.11
CA GLN A 480 -33.45 -23.97 -28.34
C GLN A 480 -32.55 -25.00 -29.06
N LYS A 481 -32.53 -25.03 -30.39
CA LYS A 481 -31.62 -25.85 -31.19
C LYS A 481 -30.17 -25.39 -31.01
N GLU A 482 -29.91 -24.10 -31.15
CA GLU A 482 -28.59 -23.47 -30.90
C GLU A 482 -28.08 -23.80 -29.49
N LYS A 483 -28.95 -23.74 -28.47
CA LYS A 483 -28.61 -24.15 -27.09
C LYS A 483 -28.26 -25.63 -26.98
N ARG A 484 -28.94 -26.53 -27.69
CA ARG A 484 -28.60 -27.96 -27.73
C ARG A 484 -27.26 -28.19 -28.44
N GLU A 485 -26.99 -27.47 -29.52
CA GLU A 485 -25.74 -27.55 -30.28
C GLU A 485 -24.55 -27.02 -29.46
N THR A 486 -24.71 -25.92 -28.72
CA THR A 486 -23.67 -25.45 -27.78
C THR A 486 -23.46 -26.38 -26.58
N ILE A 487 -24.51 -27.05 -26.07
CA ILE A 487 -24.35 -28.07 -25.03
C ILE A 487 -23.59 -29.28 -25.59
N GLN A 488 -23.91 -29.72 -26.81
CA GLN A 488 -23.18 -30.82 -27.47
C GLN A 488 -21.70 -30.48 -27.72
N GLN A 489 -21.38 -29.23 -28.09
CA GLN A 489 -19.99 -28.78 -28.23
C GLN A 489 -19.24 -28.81 -26.88
N LEU A 490 -19.85 -28.27 -25.82
CA LEU A 490 -19.25 -28.31 -24.47
C LEU A 490 -19.08 -29.75 -23.96
N GLU A 491 -20.02 -30.64 -24.28
CA GLU A 491 -19.88 -32.07 -24.02
C GLU A 491 -18.75 -32.74 -24.80
N THR A 492 -18.46 -32.33 -26.03
CA THR A 492 -17.30 -32.85 -26.78
C THR A 492 -15.98 -32.27 -26.29
N ASP A 493 -15.97 -31.00 -25.86
CA ASP A 493 -14.79 -30.31 -25.37
C ASP A 493 -14.37 -30.87 -23.99
N LEU A 494 -15.33 -31.15 -23.10
CA LEU A 494 -15.08 -31.88 -21.84
C LEU A 494 -14.48 -33.26 -22.12
N LYS A 495 -15.09 -34.06 -23.01
CA LYS A 495 -14.59 -35.39 -23.40
C LYS A 495 -13.22 -35.34 -24.10
N ALA A 496 -12.77 -34.18 -24.58
CA ALA A 496 -11.40 -33.98 -25.07
C ALA A 496 -10.42 -33.69 -23.92
N ARG A 497 -10.80 -32.85 -22.95
CA ARG A 497 -10.00 -32.56 -21.74
C ARG A 497 -9.87 -33.75 -20.80
N ASP A 498 -10.90 -34.59 -20.67
CA ASP A 498 -10.82 -35.84 -19.91
C ASP A 498 -9.72 -36.77 -20.46
N ARG A 499 -9.60 -36.89 -21.79
CA ARG A 499 -8.56 -37.68 -22.45
C ARG A 499 -7.16 -37.08 -22.32
N GLU A 500 -7.06 -35.76 -22.35
CA GLU A 500 -5.81 -35.04 -22.09
C GLU A 500 -5.32 -35.29 -20.65
N LEU A 501 -6.24 -35.29 -19.68
CA LEU A 501 -5.94 -35.66 -18.29
C LEU A 501 -5.58 -37.14 -18.11
N GLU A 502 -6.20 -38.06 -18.87
CA GLU A 502 -5.78 -39.47 -18.89
C GLU A 502 -4.38 -39.65 -19.50
N GLN A 503 -4.07 -38.93 -20.58
CA GLN A 503 -2.75 -38.96 -21.21
C GLN A 503 -1.67 -38.39 -20.26
N LEU A 504 -1.91 -37.23 -19.64
CA LEU A 504 -0.96 -36.63 -18.70
C LEU A 504 -0.68 -37.55 -17.49
N LYS A 505 -1.69 -38.24 -16.95
CA LYS A 505 -1.51 -39.24 -15.88
C LYS A 505 -0.70 -40.46 -16.34
N LYS A 506 -0.87 -40.86 -17.61
CA LYS A 506 -0.07 -41.94 -18.21
C LYS A 506 1.39 -41.50 -18.34
N ASP A 507 1.64 -40.30 -18.86
CA ASP A 507 2.98 -39.74 -19.05
C ASP A 507 3.70 -39.52 -17.69
N GLU A 508 2.98 -39.04 -16.67
CA GLU A 508 3.45 -38.98 -15.28
C GLU A 508 3.84 -40.37 -14.75
N SER A 509 3.01 -41.39 -14.99
CA SER A 509 3.32 -42.76 -14.56
C SER A 509 4.54 -43.36 -15.26
N GLU A 510 4.75 -43.05 -16.54
CA GLU A 510 5.94 -43.47 -17.30
C GLU A 510 7.20 -42.74 -16.83
N ALA A 511 7.12 -41.45 -16.52
CA ALA A 511 8.21 -40.67 -15.94
C ALA A 511 8.61 -41.18 -14.54
N LEU A 512 7.64 -41.56 -13.69
CA LEU A 512 7.90 -42.17 -12.38
C LEU A 512 8.59 -43.55 -12.50
N VAL A 513 8.23 -44.35 -13.50
CA VAL A 513 8.92 -45.62 -13.81
C VAL A 513 10.36 -45.36 -14.26
N GLN A 514 10.60 -44.40 -15.17
CA GLN A 514 11.94 -44.04 -15.62
C GLN A 514 12.81 -43.50 -14.46
N MET A 515 12.26 -42.64 -13.60
CA MET A 515 12.97 -42.16 -12.40
C MET A 515 13.40 -43.32 -11.50
N ASN A 516 12.55 -44.34 -11.30
CA ASN A 516 12.91 -45.49 -10.48
C ASN A 516 13.97 -46.37 -11.15
N GLN A 517 13.91 -46.57 -12.47
CA GLN A 517 14.98 -47.23 -13.23
C GLN A 517 16.32 -46.50 -13.06
N TYR A 518 16.35 -45.16 -13.20
CA TYR A 518 17.58 -44.40 -12.97
C TYR A 518 18.09 -44.44 -11.53
N LYS A 519 17.21 -44.58 -10.52
CA LYS A 519 17.62 -44.82 -9.12
C LYS A 519 18.26 -46.20 -8.94
N GLU A 520 17.71 -47.24 -9.56
CA GLU A 520 18.29 -48.58 -9.56
C GLU A 520 19.65 -48.62 -10.29
N GLU A 521 19.77 -47.96 -11.43
CA GLU A 521 21.04 -47.82 -12.16
C GLU A 521 22.07 -47.02 -11.37
N ALA A 522 21.69 -45.90 -10.74
CA ALA A 522 22.57 -45.10 -9.89
C ALA A 522 23.05 -45.91 -8.66
N PHE A 523 22.17 -46.69 -8.02
CA PHE A 523 22.56 -47.57 -6.92
C PHE A 523 23.52 -48.69 -7.38
N ARG A 524 23.27 -49.27 -8.57
CA ARG A 524 24.13 -50.29 -9.19
C ARG A 524 25.50 -49.74 -9.58
N LEU A 525 25.55 -48.51 -10.09
CA LEU A 525 26.80 -47.79 -10.39
C LEU A 525 27.56 -47.42 -9.12
N SER A 526 26.88 -46.87 -8.10
CA SER A 526 27.48 -46.56 -6.79
C SER A 526 28.08 -47.82 -6.12
N SER A 527 27.36 -48.94 -6.17
CA SER A 527 27.86 -50.23 -5.69
C SER A 527 29.10 -50.69 -6.48
N LYS A 528 29.13 -50.50 -7.81
CA LYS A 528 30.30 -50.80 -8.64
C LYS A 528 31.50 -49.89 -8.32
N CYS A 529 31.28 -48.58 -8.14
CA CYS A 529 32.31 -47.64 -7.70
C CYS A 529 32.89 -48.06 -6.34
N ARG A 530 32.05 -48.40 -5.37
CA ARG A 530 32.47 -48.85 -4.04
C ARG A 530 33.26 -50.15 -4.06
N ILE A 531 32.98 -51.06 -5.00
CA ILE A 531 33.79 -52.27 -5.23
C ILE A 531 35.17 -51.88 -5.80
N LEU A 532 35.21 -51.00 -6.81
CA LEU A 532 36.45 -50.53 -7.43
C LEU A 532 37.32 -49.72 -6.45
N GLU A 533 36.72 -48.91 -5.59
CA GLU A 533 37.39 -48.20 -4.48
C GLU A 533 38.04 -49.20 -3.51
N GLN A 534 37.30 -50.22 -3.08
CA GLN A 534 37.86 -51.30 -2.25
C GLN A 534 38.92 -52.15 -2.96
N GLU A 535 38.91 -52.23 -4.29
CA GLU A 535 39.97 -52.89 -5.05
C GLU A 535 41.21 -51.99 -5.17
N LEU A 536 41.03 -50.69 -5.40
CA LEU A 536 42.10 -49.69 -5.40
C LEU A 536 42.80 -49.62 -4.04
N GLU A 537 42.04 -49.58 -2.95
CA GLU A 537 42.54 -49.59 -1.57
C GLU A 537 43.35 -50.87 -1.27
N LYS A 538 42.91 -52.04 -1.77
CA LYS A 538 43.65 -53.32 -1.69
C LYS A 538 44.91 -53.36 -2.56
N VAL A 539 45.04 -52.50 -3.57
CA VAL A 539 46.26 -52.33 -4.38
C VAL A 539 47.23 -51.36 -3.67
N VAL A 540 46.75 -50.22 -3.18
CA VAL A 540 47.54 -49.24 -2.41
C VAL A 540 48.12 -49.89 -1.15
N ALA A 541 47.31 -50.65 -0.40
CA ALA A 541 47.76 -51.40 0.78
C ALA A 541 48.79 -52.51 0.47
N LYS A 542 49.00 -52.86 -0.81
CA LYS A 542 50.00 -53.86 -1.25
C LYS A 542 51.29 -53.27 -1.81
N GLN A 543 51.39 -51.95 -2.02
CA GLN A 543 52.63 -51.31 -2.46
C GLN A 543 53.60 -50.98 -1.29
N GLY A 544 53.28 -51.43 -0.07
CA GLY A 544 54.08 -51.21 1.14
C GLY A 544 55.22 -52.20 1.42
N ASN A 545 55.65 -53.04 0.48
CA ASN A 545 56.83 -53.91 0.65
C ASN A 545 57.32 -54.56 -0.66
N GLY A 546 58.63 -54.54 -0.94
CA GLY A 546 59.27 -55.40 -1.95
C GLY A 546 60.33 -54.73 -2.84
N LYS A 547 61.54 -55.30 -2.89
CA LYS A 547 62.63 -54.91 -3.80
C LYS A 547 62.57 -55.70 -5.12
N GLY A 548 63.17 -55.15 -6.18
CA GLY A 548 64.12 -55.90 -7.01
C GLY A 548 63.88 -55.92 -8.51
N ASP A 549 64.96 -55.64 -9.27
CA ASP A 549 65.20 -55.99 -10.69
C ASP A 549 64.19 -55.46 -11.75
N ALA A 550 64.45 -55.45 -13.07
CA ALA A 550 65.66 -55.22 -13.89
C ALA A 550 65.13 -54.82 -15.32
N ALA A 551 65.85 -54.61 -16.43
CA ALA A 551 67.26 -54.87 -16.79
C ALA A 551 67.71 -54.07 -18.04
N ARG A 552 69.03 -53.91 -18.19
CA ARG A 552 69.82 -54.11 -19.45
C ARG A 552 69.46 -53.38 -20.78
N THR A 553 70.32 -52.41 -21.11
CA THR A 553 71.23 -52.37 -22.30
C THR A 553 71.26 -53.61 -23.23
N PRO A 554 71.42 -53.50 -24.58
CA PRO A 554 72.60 -52.89 -25.24
C PRO A 554 72.25 -52.03 -26.49
N SER A 555 73.12 -51.26 -27.16
CA SER A 555 74.56 -51.27 -27.46
C SER A 555 75.00 -52.24 -28.59
N GLY A 556 75.85 -51.75 -29.52
CA GLY A 556 76.22 -52.43 -30.79
C GLY A 556 75.75 -51.63 -32.02
N SER A 557 76.50 -50.73 -32.66
CA SER A 557 77.94 -50.61 -32.99
C SER A 557 78.35 -51.25 -34.32
N ASN A 558 78.75 -50.37 -35.25
CA ASN A 558 79.62 -50.57 -36.41
C ASN A 558 79.24 -51.47 -37.60
N ASN A 559 79.22 -50.79 -38.77
CA ASN A 559 79.78 -51.24 -40.05
C ASN A 559 79.24 -52.52 -40.72
N ASN A 560 78.24 -52.32 -41.59
CA ASN A 560 78.45 -52.68 -43.00
C ASN A 560 77.85 -51.61 -43.92
N ARG A 561 78.69 -50.94 -44.73
CA ARG A 561 78.27 -49.78 -45.55
C ARG A 561 77.74 -50.22 -46.92
N ARG A 562 76.82 -49.43 -47.49
CA ARG A 562 76.24 -49.52 -48.85
C ARG A 562 75.12 -50.54 -49.13
N SER A 563 74.72 -51.40 -48.18
CA SER A 563 73.49 -52.23 -48.34
C SER A 563 72.41 -51.95 -47.27
N SER A 564 72.59 -50.91 -46.45
CA SER A 564 71.69 -50.51 -45.37
C SER A 564 71.04 -49.13 -45.60
N TYR A 565 71.05 -48.65 -46.85
CA TYR A 565 70.28 -47.46 -47.23
C TYR A 565 68.88 -47.88 -47.66
N ASP A 566 68.75 -48.75 -48.67
CA ASP A 566 67.45 -49.19 -49.20
C ASP A 566 66.57 -49.85 -48.13
N LEU A 567 67.06 -50.88 -47.42
CA LEU A 567 66.31 -51.50 -46.30
C LEU A 567 66.00 -50.54 -45.14
N ARG A 568 66.78 -49.45 -44.99
CA ARG A 568 66.50 -48.43 -43.97
C ARG A 568 65.50 -47.39 -44.48
N GLN A 569 65.46 -47.14 -45.79
CA GLN A 569 64.49 -46.27 -46.42
C GLN A 569 63.13 -46.96 -46.47
N GLU A 570 63.06 -48.22 -46.92
CA GLU A 570 61.87 -49.07 -46.85
C GLU A 570 61.32 -49.16 -45.41
N ALA A 571 62.17 -49.47 -44.43
CA ALA A 571 61.78 -49.48 -43.02
C ALA A 571 61.55 -48.08 -42.39
N LEU A 572 61.78 -46.98 -43.12
CA LEU A 572 61.36 -45.62 -42.74
C LEU A 572 60.06 -45.24 -43.43
N GLU A 573 59.81 -45.71 -44.66
CA GLU A 573 58.57 -45.55 -45.41
C GLU A 573 57.44 -46.37 -44.76
N ASP A 574 57.69 -47.62 -44.37
CA ASP A 574 56.77 -48.43 -43.54
C ASP A 574 56.43 -47.75 -42.20
N ARG A 575 57.43 -47.12 -41.56
CA ARG A 575 57.24 -46.39 -40.30
C ARG A 575 56.48 -45.08 -40.51
N LEU A 576 56.72 -44.37 -41.61
CA LEU A 576 55.94 -43.19 -41.99
C LEU A 576 54.49 -43.56 -42.27
N PHE A 577 54.24 -44.64 -43.02
CA PHE A 577 52.89 -45.16 -43.27
C PHE A 577 52.20 -45.56 -41.96
N THR A 578 52.88 -46.33 -41.10
CA THR A 578 52.35 -46.74 -39.80
C THR A 578 52.04 -45.53 -38.90
N LEU A 579 52.95 -44.55 -38.82
CA LEU A 579 52.74 -43.32 -38.05
C LEU A 579 51.65 -42.43 -38.64
N GLN A 580 51.48 -42.41 -39.96
CA GLN A 580 50.42 -41.68 -40.64
C GLN A 580 49.05 -42.34 -40.43
N GLN A 581 49.00 -43.68 -40.38
CA GLN A 581 47.80 -44.41 -40.01
C GLN A 581 47.44 -44.20 -38.53
N THR A 582 48.38 -44.38 -37.59
CA THR A 582 48.08 -44.15 -36.15
C THR A 582 47.77 -42.68 -35.85
N LYS A 583 48.32 -41.74 -36.62
CA LYS A 583 47.89 -40.34 -36.60
C LYS A 583 46.43 -40.20 -37.01
N LEU A 584 46.02 -40.79 -38.14
CA LEU A 584 44.63 -40.75 -38.61
C LEU A 584 43.66 -41.36 -37.57
N GLU A 585 44.01 -42.53 -37.04
CA GLU A 585 43.26 -43.22 -35.97
C GLU A 585 43.15 -42.34 -34.70
N SER A 586 44.19 -41.57 -34.36
CA SER A 586 44.15 -40.62 -33.24
C SER A 586 43.32 -39.37 -33.54
N GLU A 587 43.29 -38.90 -34.80
CA GLU A 587 42.46 -37.78 -35.23
C GLU A 587 40.97 -38.16 -35.23
N GLU A 588 40.62 -39.37 -35.67
CA GLU A 588 39.26 -39.92 -35.55
C GLU A 588 38.82 -40.08 -34.08
N GLN A 589 39.72 -40.52 -33.19
CA GLN A 589 39.43 -40.59 -31.75
C GLN A 589 39.22 -39.22 -31.12
N ILE A 590 40.02 -38.21 -31.52
CA ILE A 590 39.83 -36.82 -31.08
C ILE A 590 38.49 -36.27 -31.57
N GLU A 591 38.10 -36.52 -32.83
CA GLU A 591 36.82 -36.07 -33.37
C GLU A 591 35.62 -36.75 -32.67
N GLN A 592 35.75 -38.04 -32.31
CA GLN A 592 34.74 -38.75 -31.51
C GLN A 592 34.61 -38.16 -30.10
N LEU A 593 35.74 -37.94 -29.40
CA LEU A 593 35.76 -37.32 -28.07
C LEU A 593 35.26 -35.87 -28.09
N GLN A 594 35.48 -35.12 -29.17
CA GLN A 594 34.88 -33.79 -29.34
C GLN A 594 33.35 -33.86 -29.42
N LYS A 595 32.80 -34.74 -30.26
CA LYS A 595 31.35 -34.96 -30.39
C LYS A 595 30.70 -35.48 -29.10
N GLU A 596 31.42 -36.25 -28.28
CA GLU A 596 30.95 -36.65 -26.95
C GLU A 596 30.97 -35.50 -25.94
N ASN A 597 32.02 -34.67 -25.93
CA ASN A 597 32.06 -33.46 -25.09
C ASN A 597 30.97 -32.44 -25.47
N GLU A 598 30.71 -32.23 -26.76
CA GLU A 598 29.61 -31.37 -27.25
C GLU A 598 28.24 -31.87 -26.74
N ARG A 599 27.98 -33.18 -26.84
CA ARG A 599 26.73 -33.79 -26.32
C ARG A 599 26.62 -33.73 -24.81
N LEU A 600 27.74 -33.81 -24.08
CA LEU A 600 27.77 -33.65 -22.63
C LEU A 600 27.52 -32.20 -22.22
N ALA A 601 28.10 -31.22 -22.92
CA ALA A 601 27.83 -29.80 -22.72
C ALA A 601 26.34 -29.48 -22.95
N GLU A 602 25.76 -29.91 -24.09
CA GLU A 602 24.32 -29.79 -24.36
C GLU A 602 23.45 -30.39 -23.24
N ARG A 603 23.89 -31.49 -22.61
CA ARG A 603 23.15 -32.15 -21.54
C ARG A 603 23.28 -31.39 -20.22
N VAL A 604 24.44 -30.81 -19.92
CA VAL A 604 24.64 -29.93 -18.76
C VAL A 604 23.80 -28.67 -18.89
N ASP A 605 23.74 -28.05 -20.07
CA ASP A 605 22.93 -26.86 -20.32
C ASP A 605 21.42 -27.14 -20.15
N LYS A 606 20.93 -28.28 -20.65
CA LYS A 606 19.54 -28.72 -20.46
C LYS A 606 19.21 -28.96 -18.98
N LEU A 607 20.06 -29.70 -18.27
CA LEU A 607 19.89 -29.94 -16.83
C LEU A 607 19.99 -28.63 -15.99
N SER A 608 20.79 -27.66 -16.43
CA SER A 608 20.88 -26.32 -15.83
C SER A 608 19.56 -25.55 -16.02
N ALA A 609 19.00 -25.55 -17.23
CA ALA A 609 17.70 -24.94 -17.52
C ALA A 609 16.55 -25.60 -16.74
N GLU A 610 16.53 -26.93 -16.64
CA GLU A 610 15.57 -27.70 -15.83
C GLU A 610 15.72 -27.39 -14.33
N SER A 611 16.96 -27.27 -13.83
CA SER A 611 17.24 -26.86 -12.45
C SER A 611 16.73 -25.45 -12.13
N ASN A 612 16.91 -24.50 -13.06
CA ASN A 612 16.42 -23.13 -12.91
C ASN A 612 14.88 -23.07 -12.93
N SER A 613 14.24 -23.77 -13.86
CA SER A 613 12.77 -23.94 -13.90
C SER A 613 12.24 -24.58 -12.61
N CYS A 614 12.92 -25.58 -12.06
CA CYS A 614 12.59 -26.17 -10.77
C CYS A 614 12.75 -25.18 -9.59
N ALA A 615 13.70 -24.25 -9.66
CA ALA A 615 13.85 -23.18 -8.66
C ALA A 615 12.73 -22.13 -8.77
N GLU A 616 12.34 -21.73 -9.98
CA GLU A 616 11.19 -20.84 -10.22
C GLU A 616 9.89 -21.46 -9.72
N LEU A 617 9.64 -22.74 -10.01
CA LEU A 617 8.47 -23.49 -9.50
C LEU A 617 8.46 -23.62 -7.97
N LYS A 618 9.62 -23.72 -7.32
CA LYS A 618 9.72 -23.70 -5.85
C LYS A 618 9.39 -22.32 -5.28
N LEU A 619 9.88 -21.25 -5.89
CA LEU A 619 9.57 -19.87 -5.48
C LEU A 619 8.07 -19.56 -5.64
N GLU A 620 7.45 -20.01 -6.74
CA GLU A 620 6.00 -19.88 -6.92
C GLU A 620 5.23 -20.75 -5.91
N LEU A 621 5.70 -21.97 -5.58
CA LEU A 621 5.08 -22.79 -4.53
C LEU A 621 5.14 -22.14 -3.14
N GLU A 622 6.27 -21.57 -2.72
CA GLU A 622 6.33 -20.83 -1.45
C GLU A 622 5.40 -19.61 -1.47
N LYS A 623 5.37 -18.86 -2.58
CA LYS A 623 4.42 -17.74 -2.78
C LYS A 623 2.96 -18.19 -2.67
N GLN A 624 2.59 -19.35 -3.22
CA GLN A 624 1.24 -19.91 -3.08
C GLN A 624 0.96 -20.41 -1.64
N LYS A 625 1.97 -20.87 -0.88
CA LYS A 625 1.80 -21.17 0.56
C LYS A 625 1.51 -19.91 1.38
N PHE A 626 2.25 -18.81 1.14
CA PHE A 626 1.98 -17.54 1.83
C PHE A 626 0.57 -17.03 1.53
N LEU A 627 0.15 -17.04 0.26
CA LEU A 627 -1.22 -16.66 -0.13
C LEU A 627 -2.29 -17.58 0.47
N LEU A 628 -1.99 -18.87 0.69
CA LEU A 628 -2.89 -19.80 1.39
C LEU A 628 -2.95 -19.51 2.90
N ALA A 629 -1.83 -19.15 3.53
CA ALA A 629 -1.79 -18.75 4.94
C ALA A 629 -2.57 -17.44 5.17
N ASP A 630 -2.32 -16.40 4.36
CA ASP A 630 -3.07 -15.13 4.39
C ASP A 630 -4.59 -15.36 4.25
N ALA A 631 -4.99 -16.29 3.36
CA ALA A 631 -6.38 -16.66 3.16
C ALA A 631 -6.98 -17.46 4.34
N GLN A 632 -6.17 -18.28 5.03
CA GLN A 632 -6.57 -18.99 6.25
C GLN A 632 -6.74 -18.01 7.43
N ASP A 633 -5.80 -17.08 7.62
CA ASP A 633 -5.89 -16.04 8.65
C ASP A 633 -7.10 -15.12 8.45
N GLU A 634 -7.39 -14.72 7.21
CA GLU A 634 -8.62 -13.94 6.93
C GLU A 634 -9.89 -14.78 7.13
N CYS A 635 -9.87 -16.08 6.82
CA CYS A 635 -10.99 -16.97 7.17
C CYS A 635 -11.19 -17.06 8.69
N ASP A 636 -10.12 -17.14 9.49
CA ASP A 636 -10.21 -17.24 10.94
C ASP A 636 -10.51 -15.89 11.61
N ARG A 637 -10.15 -14.78 10.96
CA ARG A 637 -10.65 -13.44 11.29
C ARG A 637 -12.14 -13.28 10.99
N LEU A 638 -12.62 -13.79 9.85
CA LEU A 638 -14.05 -13.81 9.51
C LEU A 638 -14.86 -14.73 10.43
N LYS A 639 -14.31 -15.88 10.88
CA LYS A 639 -14.93 -16.72 11.92
C LYS A 639 -15.08 -15.96 13.24
N ARG A 640 -14.03 -15.27 13.71
CA ARG A 640 -14.07 -14.43 14.92
C ARG A 640 -15.13 -13.33 14.80
N LEU A 641 -15.11 -12.55 13.72
CA LEU A 641 -16.12 -11.52 13.44
C LEU A 641 -17.55 -12.08 13.38
N TYR A 642 -17.74 -13.28 12.82
CA TYR A 642 -19.06 -13.94 12.82
C TYR A 642 -19.52 -14.32 14.23
N VAL A 643 -18.61 -14.85 15.07
CA VAL A 643 -18.90 -15.15 16.48
C VAL A 643 -19.25 -13.86 17.23
N GLU A 644 -18.44 -12.81 17.11
CA GLU A 644 -18.68 -11.48 17.71
C GLU A 644 -20.03 -10.89 17.30
N VAL A 645 -20.34 -10.87 16.00
CA VAL A 645 -21.63 -10.37 15.48
C VAL A 645 -22.81 -11.23 15.93
N SER A 646 -22.65 -12.56 16.03
CA SER A 646 -23.70 -13.45 16.55
C SER A 646 -23.94 -13.22 18.04
N GLY A 647 -22.89 -13.04 18.84
CA GLY A 647 -22.97 -12.71 20.25
C GLY A 647 -23.63 -11.35 20.48
N ALA A 648 -23.21 -10.31 19.76
CA ALA A 648 -23.80 -8.98 19.83
C ALA A 648 -25.29 -8.96 19.40
N ARG A 649 -25.66 -9.75 18.37
CA ARG A 649 -27.07 -9.95 17.99
C ARG A 649 -27.88 -10.57 19.13
N ASP A 650 -27.33 -11.58 19.79
CA ASP A 650 -28.03 -12.30 20.85
C ASP A 650 -28.07 -11.52 22.16
N GLU A 651 -27.09 -10.65 22.41
CA GLU A 651 -27.13 -9.62 23.45
C GLU A 651 -28.25 -8.60 23.19
N ILE A 652 -28.33 -8.04 21.98
CA ILE A 652 -29.41 -7.13 21.57
C ILE A 652 -30.79 -7.80 21.65
N ASN A 653 -30.88 -9.11 21.38
CA ASN A 653 -32.13 -9.86 21.56
C ASN A 653 -32.53 -9.93 23.06
N ARG A 654 -31.58 -10.17 23.98
CA ARG A 654 -31.83 -10.13 25.44
C ARG A 654 -32.24 -8.74 25.90
N GLU A 655 -31.61 -7.67 25.39
CA GLU A 655 -32.00 -6.29 25.66
C GLU A 655 -33.41 -5.99 25.15
N LEU A 656 -33.76 -6.42 23.93
CA LEU A 656 -35.09 -6.22 23.37
C LEU A 656 -36.19 -6.97 24.14
N ASP A 657 -35.94 -8.21 24.55
CA ASP A 657 -36.92 -9.00 25.31
C ASP A 657 -37.05 -8.54 26.78
N THR A 658 -35.97 -8.04 27.39
CA THR A 658 -36.07 -7.36 28.70
C THR A 658 -36.77 -6.00 28.60
N LEU A 659 -36.55 -5.22 27.54
CA LEU A 659 -37.30 -3.98 27.30
C LEU A 659 -38.79 -4.28 27.07
N ARG A 660 -39.14 -5.31 26.29
CA ARG A 660 -40.53 -5.77 26.10
C ARG A 660 -41.19 -6.19 27.42
N SER A 661 -40.47 -6.91 28.28
CA SER A 661 -41.00 -7.30 29.60
C SER A 661 -41.19 -6.10 30.53
N GLN A 662 -40.30 -5.11 30.46
CA GLN A 662 -40.45 -3.85 31.19
C GLN A 662 -41.62 -3.00 30.67
N ASP A 663 -41.79 -2.87 29.34
CA ASP A 663 -42.85 -2.03 28.77
C ASP A 663 -44.23 -2.64 28.96
N SER A 664 -44.37 -3.97 28.82
CA SER A 664 -45.61 -4.67 29.21
C SER A 664 -45.88 -4.58 30.72
N ALA A 665 -44.85 -4.64 31.57
CA ALA A 665 -45.01 -4.40 33.02
C ALA A 665 -45.44 -2.95 33.34
N LYS A 666 -44.91 -1.95 32.62
CA LYS A 666 -45.33 -0.53 32.73
C LYS A 666 -46.78 -0.33 32.27
N GLU A 667 -47.18 -0.95 31.15
CA GLU A 667 -48.56 -0.92 30.66
C GLU A 667 -49.53 -1.56 31.66
N ILE A 668 -49.18 -2.74 32.19
CA ILE A 668 -49.94 -3.40 33.26
C ILE A 668 -50.01 -2.53 34.52
N ALA A 669 -48.93 -1.86 34.92
CA ALA A 669 -48.94 -0.94 36.07
C ALA A 669 -49.84 0.30 35.83
N ALA A 670 -49.78 0.90 34.64
CA ALA A 670 -50.63 2.03 34.25
C ALA A 670 -52.11 1.64 34.19
N LEU A 671 -52.43 0.44 33.70
CA LEU A 671 -53.79 -0.10 33.71
C LEU A 671 -54.29 -0.35 35.15
N HIS A 672 -53.45 -0.89 36.04
CA HIS A 672 -53.80 -1.02 37.46
C HIS A 672 -54.02 0.35 38.13
N GLU A 673 -53.21 1.37 37.85
CA GLU A 673 -53.42 2.72 38.38
C GLU A 673 -54.72 3.35 37.85
N GLN A 674 -55.04 3.16 36.56
CA GLN A 674 -56.33 3.56 36.00
C GLN A 674 -57.50 2.85 36.69
N ILE A 675 -57.42 1.54 36.92
CA ILE A 675 -58.44 0.78 37.67
C ILE A 675 -58.61 1.34 39.09
N VAL A 676 -57.51 1.57 39.82
CA VAL A 676 -57.54 2.14 41.18
C VAL A 676 -58.10 3.58 41.19
N SER A 677 -57.83 4.37 40.15
CA SER A 677 -58.40 5.71 39.97
C SER A 677 -59.91 5.66 39.69
N LEU A 678 -60.35 4.74 38.81
CA LEU A 678 -61.76 4.49 38.53
C LEU A 678 -62.50 3.96 39.78
N GLU A 679 -61.90 3.07 40.56
CA GLU A 679 -62.46 2.65 41.85
C GLU A 679 -62.60 3.82 42.84
N ARG A 680 -61.59 4.70 42.94
CA ARG A 680 -61.64 5.88 43.84
C ARG A 680 -62.74 6.84 43.41
N THR A 681 -62.89 7.10 42.11
CA THR A 681 -63.96 7.96 41.59
C THR A 681 -65.34 7.32 41.76
N LEU A 682 -65.48 6.00 41.57
CA LEU A 682 -66.71 5.25 41.82
C LEU A 682 -67.10 5.30 43.31
N LYS A 683 -66.17 5.02 44.23
CA LYS A 683 -66.41 5.15 45.68
C LYS A 683 -66.82 6.58 46.07
N LEU A 684 -66.30 7.59 45.37
CA LEU A 684 -66.64 9.00 45.60
C LEU A 684 -67.99 9.41 44.99
N THR A 685 -68.43 8.83 43.86
CA THR A 685 -69.79 9.01 43.33
C THR A 685 -70.82 8.23 44.13
N GLU A 686 -70.49 7.04 44.65
CA GLU A 686 -71.30 6.31 45.63
C GLU A 686 -71.50 7.12 46.92
N LEU A 687 -70.44 7.72 47.48
CA LEU A 687 -70.56 8.59 48.65
C LEU A 687 -71.47 9.80 48.37
N LYS A 688 -71.29 10.49 47.23
CA LYS A 688 -72.17 11.59 46.83
C LYS A 688 -73.62 11.15 46.61
N SER A 689 -73.85 9.98 46.02
CA SER A 689 -75.19 9.40 45.84
C SER A 689 -75.84 9.11 47.20
N ASN A 690 -75.10 8.54 48.14
CA ASN A 690 -75.55 8.31 49.51
C ASN A 690 -75.80 9.61 50.30
N GLU A 691 -75.06 10.69 50.04
CA GLU A 691 -75.33 12.01 50.61
C GLU A 691 -76.59 12.66 50.01
N LEU A 692 -76.77 12.58 48.69
CA LEU A 692 -77.99 13.04 48.01
C LEU A 692 -79.22 12.25 48.46
N ALA A 693 -79.11 10.93 48.65
CA ALA A 693 -80.18 10.11 49.22
C ALA A 693 -80.52 10.55 50.66
N LYS A 694 -79.52 10.79 51.50
CA LYS A 694 -79.73 11.33 52.87
C LYS A 694 -80.32 12.74 52.87
N LEU A 695 -80.06 13.56 51.85
CA LEU A 695 -80.71 14.87 51.68
C LEU A 695 -82.16 14.70 51.22
N LEU A 696 -82.43 13.80 50.27
CA LEU A 696 -83.79 13.47 49.82
C LEU A 696 -84.64 12.89 50.96
N ASP A 697 -84.09 12.03 51.82
CA ASP A 697 -84.79 11.52 53.00
C ASP A 697 -85.02 12.61 54.07
N LYS A 698 -84.09 13.56 54.23
CA LYS A 698 -84.30 14.75 55.09
C LYS A 698 -85.37 15.67 54.54
N GLU A 699 -85.41 15.89 53.23
CA GLU A 699 -86.42 16.72 52.57
C GLU A 699 -87.79 16.03 52.57
N LYS A 700 -87.84 14.73 52.31
CA LYS A 700 -89.05 13.89 52.46
C LYS A 700 -89.55 13.88 53.89
N THR A 701 -88.71 13.66 54.89
CA THR A 701 -89.14 13.71 56.31
C THR A 701 -89.50 15.12 56.76
N SER A 702 -88.89 16.16 56.20
CA SER A 702 -89.32 17.56 56.36
C SER A 702 -90.70 17.79 55.74
N HIS A 703 -90.97 17.29 54.53
CA HIS A 703 -92.30 17.37 53.90
C HIS A 703 -93.35 16.52 54.62
N GLU A 704 -93.00 15.34 55.13
CA GLU A 704 -93.89 14.55 55.99
C GLU A 704 -94.15 15.26 57.33
N ALA A 705 -93.16 15.94 57.90
CA ALA A 705 -93.32 16.77 59.09
C ALA A 705 -94.15 18.02 58.80
N LEU A 706 -94.02 18.63 57.62
CA LEU A 706 -94.81 19.78 57.17
C LEU A 706 -96.25 19.37 56.84
N LEU A 707 -96.47 18.19 56.24
CA LEU A 707 -97.80 17.61 56.04
C LEU A 707 -98.45 17.22 57.36
N LYS A 708 -97.67 16.70 58.33
CA LYS A 708 -98.12 16.51 59.72
C LYS A 708 -98.45 17.84 60.38
N GLN A 709 -97.63 18.88 60.22
CA GLN A 709 -97.92 20.23 60.72
C GLN A 709 -99.13 20.86 60.03
N LEU A 710 -99.41 20.60 58.76
CA LEU A 710 -100.60 21.09 58.06
C LEU A 710 -101.86 20.33 58.49
N THR A 711 -101.74 19.02 58.79
CA THR A 711 -102.86 18.24 59.36
C THR A 711 -103.09 18.49 60.85
N THR A 712 -102.10 18.93 61.63
CA THR A 712 -102.30 19.36 63.03
C THR A 712 -102.62 20.85 63.17
N ALA A 713 -102.08 21.73 62.32
CA ALA A 713 -102.51 23.14 62.26
C ALA A 713 -103.90 23.30 61.63
N GLY A 714 -104.35 22.33 60.83
CA GLY A 714 -105.77 22.16 60.47
C GLY A 714 -106.68 21.76 61.66
N GLY A 715 -106.11 21.55 62.85
CA GLY A 715 -106.81 21.20 64.09
C GLY A 715 -106.24 21.89 65.33
N GLY A 716 -105.74 23.12 65.19
CA GLY A 716 -105.08 23.89 66.27
C GLY A 716 -105.90 25.07 66.78
N GLY A 717 -106.92 24.81 67.61
CA GLY A 717 -107.56 25.84 68.43
C GLY A 717 -106.85 25.98 69.79
N ASP A 718 -106.53 27.21 70.18
CA ASP A 718 -105.99 27.64 71.47
C ASP A 718 -104.62 27.06 71.92
N GLY A 719 -103.88 27.79 72.77
CA GLY A 719 -102.74 27.23 73.54
C GLY A 719 -101.43 28.01 73.54
N GLN A 720 -101.39 29.10 74.31
CA GLN A 720 -100.22 29.89 74.74
C GLN A 720 -98.95 29.09 75.14
N GLY A 721 -97.74 29.68 75.02
CA GLY A 721 -96.78 29.60 76.15
C GLY A 721 -95.25 29.52 75.93
N ASN A 722 -94.60 30.69 75.93
CA ASN A 722 -93.38 31.01 76.73
C ASN A 722 -91.96 30.48 76.32
N HIS A 723 -90.92 31.17 76.84
CA HIS A 723 -89.47 30.95 76.65
C HIS A 723 -88.84 30.02 77.72
N ARG A 724 -87.61 29.48 77.51
CA ARG A 724 -86.34 30.01 78.12
C ARG A 724 -85.00 29.31 77.74
N TYR A 725 -83.95 30.12 77.72
CA TYR A 725 -82.48 29.93 77.67
C TYR A 725 -81.85 28.78 78.52
N HIS A 726 -80.69 28.23 78.12
CA HIS A 726 -79.37 28.46 78.79
C HIS A 726 -78.09 27.92 78.05
N THR A 727 -76.93 27.98 78.73
CA THR A 727 -75.50 27.98 78.27
C THR A 727 -74.60 27.26 79.33
N PRO A 728 -73.23 27.38 79.45
CA PRO A 728 -72.05 27.39 78.54
C PRO A 728 -70.88 26.42 78.98
N THR A 729 -69.63 26.68 78.52
CA THR A 729 -68.28 26.17 78.97
C THR A 729 -67.76 24.88 78.28
N ARG A 730 -66.44 24.60 78.15
CA ARG A 730 -65.23 25.06 78.89
C ARG A 730 -63.95 25.13 78.00
N GLU A 731 -62.94 25.89 78.43
CA GLU A 731 -61.67 26.18 77.72
C GLU A 731 -60.51 25.20 78.03
N SER A 732 -59.49 25.11 77.14
CA SER A 732 -58.04 24.92 77.48
C SER A 732 -57.11 24.81 76.24
N LYS A 733 -56.71 25.93 75.61
CA LYS A 733 -55.54 26.01 74.70
C LYS A 733 -54.98 27.45 74.66
N ASN A 734 -53.74 27.68 75.11
CA ASN A 734 -52.93 28.84 74.66
C ASN A 734 -51.45 28.84 75.09
N VAL A 735 -51.03 28.15 76.17
CA VAL A 735 -49.63 28.17 76.65
C VAL A 735 -48.63 27.58 75.65
N ALA A 736 -49.06 26.67 74.77
CA ALA A 736 -48.22 26.13 73.70
C ALA A 736 -47.85 27.16 72.61
N ASN A 737 -48.69 28.19 72.39
CA ASN A 737 -48.63 29.09 71.24
C ASN A 737 -47.53 30.17 71.32
N THR A 738 -46.84 30.29 72.46
CA THR A 738 -45.70 31.21 72.66
C THR A 738 -44.36 30.52 72.50
N CYS A 739 -44.24 29.25 72.90
CA CYS A 739 -42.99 28.50 72.73
C CYS A 739 -42.78 28.06 71.27
N THR A 740 -43.86 27.66 70.57
CA THR A 740 -43.79 27.38 69.13
C THR A 740 -43.25 28.57 68.36
N LYS A 741 -43.72 29.80 68.61
CA LYS A 741 -43.20 31.01 67.94
C LYS A 741 -41.71 31.25 68.13
N CYS A 742 -41.11 30.81 69.24
CA CYS A 742 -39.66 30.85 69.43
C CYS A 742 -38.94 29.78 68.62
N ILE A 743 -39.51 28.58 68.51
CA ILE A 743 -39.00 27.47 67.68
C ILE A 743 -39.14 27.79 66.19
N ASP A 744 -40.30 28.30 65.76
CA ASP A 744 -40.58 28.79 64.41
C ASP A 744 -39.64 29.96 64.07
N GLY A 745 -39.41 30.89 65.01
CA GLY A 745 -38.47 31.99 64.87
C GLY A 745 -37.02 31.52 64.72
N LEU A 746 -36.59 30.53 65.50
CA LEU A 746 -35.27 29.90 65.35
C LEU A 746 -35.15 29.15 64.01
N ALA A 747 -36.16 28.39 63.61
CA ALA A 747 -36.19 27.69 62.32
C ALA A 747 -36.18 28.68 61.14
N GLN A 748 -36.84 29.83 61.27
CA GLN A 748 -36.79 30.93 60.30
C GLN A 748 -35.39 31.56 60.24
N ILE A 749 -34.74 31.76 61.39
CA ILE A 749 -33.35 32.25 61.46
C ILE A 749 -32.40 31.23 60.80
N THR A 750 -32.44 29.96 61.18
CA THR A 750 -31.57 28.92 60.60
C THR A 750 -31.84 28.70 59.11
N LYS A 751 -33.08 28.86 58.64
CA LYS A 751 -33.38 28.90 57.20
C LYS A 751 -32.69 30.09 56.52
N LEU A 752 -32.80 31.28 57.07
CA LEU A 752 -32.14 32.49 56.55
C LEU A 752 -30.61 32.40 56.63
N GLU A 753 -30.05 31.75 57.65
CA GLU A 753 -28.62 31.44 57.77
C GLU A 753 -28.16 30.49 56.66
N ILE A 754 -28.90 29.42 56.37
CA ILE A 754 -28.61 28.49 55.26
C ILE A 754 -28.75 29.19 53.90
N GLU A 755 -29.76 30.03 53.71
CA GLU A 755 -29.93 30.82 52.49
C GLU A 755 -28.81 31.86 52.33
N ASN A 756 -28.36 32.49 53.42
CA ASN A 756 -27.22 33.42 53.43
C ASN A 756 -25.89 32.70 53.17
N ILE A 757 -25.64 31.54 53.77
CA ILE A 757 -24.45 30.69 53.49
C ILE A 757 -24.45 30.26 52.02
N LYS A 758 -25.60 29.88 51.45
CA LYS A 758 -25.70 29.60 50.01
C LYS A 758 -25.40 30.83 49.16
N LEU A 759 -25.95 32.00 49.52
CA LEU A 759 -25.66 33.25 48.83
C LEU A 759 -24.16 33.59 48.91
N GLN A 760 -23.53 33.45 50.08
CA GLN A 760 -22.09 33.61 50.27
C GLN A 760 -21.27 32.62 49.43
N SER A 761 -21.70 31.36 49.31
CA SER A 761 -21.02 30.38 48.45
C SER A 761 -21.12 30.74 46.96
N SER A 762 -22.26 31.31 46.53
CA SER A 762 -22.45 31.82 45.16
C SER A 762 -21.62 33.08 44.91
N CYS A 763 -21.68 34.06 45.81
CA CYS A 763 -20.90 35.30 45.69
C CYS A 763 -19.39 35.06 45.81
N THR A 764 -18.91 34.08 46.58
CA THR A 764 -17.49 33.71 46.61
C THR A 764 -17.05 32.92 45.37
N ALA A 765 -17.92 32.13 44.75
CA ALA A 765 -17.66 31.55 43.44
C ALA A 765 -17.58 32.64 42.35
N GLN A 766 -18.54 33.56 42.30
CA GLN A 766 -18.56 34.69 41.38
C GLN A 766 -17.39 35.66 41.61
N LEU A 767 -16.97 35.90 42.85
CA LEU A 767 -15.77 36.69 43.15
C LEU A 767 -14.48 35.99 42.69
N ARG A 768 -14.44 34.64 42.70
CA ARG A 768 -13.31 33.89 42.14
C ARG A 768 -13.30 33.98 40.62
N GLU A 769 -14.44 33.78 39.96
CA GLU A 769 -14.61 33.94 38.51
C GLU A 769 -14.26 35.37 38.06
N ILE A 770 -14.72 36.40 38.78
CA ILE A 770 -14.31 37.80 38.55
C ILE A 770 -12.82 38.02 38.81
N GLY A 771 -12.21 37.28 39.75
CA GLY A 771 -10.77 37.29 39.99
C GLY A 771 -9.97 36.67 38.86
N GLU A 772 -10.38 35.50 38.39
CA GLU A 772 -9.80 34.78 37.25
C GLU A 772 -9.92 35.59 35.95
N LEU A 773 -11.08 36.20 35.69
CA LEU A 773 -11.30 37.12 34.57
C LEU A 773 -10.50 38.43 34.70
N ARG A 774 -10.18 38.88 35.92
CA ARG A 774 -9.28 40.04 36.14
C ARG A 774 -7.84 39.67 35.86
N VAL A 775 -7.35 38.54 36.34
CA VAL A 775 -6.00 38.05 36.02
C VAL A 775 -5.85 37.86 34.51
N GLN A 776 -6.83 37.24 33.84
CA GLN A 776 -6.84 37.13 32.38
C GLN A 776 -6.86 38.50 31.69
N LEU A 777 -7.61 39.48 32.19
CA LEU A 777 -7.60 40.84 31.64
C LEU A 777 -6.25 41.52 31.83
N ASP A 778 -5.66 41.41 33.02
CA ASP A 778 -4.34 41.97 33.36
C ASP A 778 -3.22 41.31 32.51
N ASP A 779 -3.29 40.00 32.26
CA ASP A 779 -2.39 39.26 31.36
C ASP A 779 -2.56 39.69 29.88
N GLN A 780 -3.80 39.87 29.41
CA GLN A 780 -4.06 40.45 28.09
C GLN A 780 -3.57 41.89 28.00
N GLN A 781 -3.68 42.66 29.08
CA GLN A 781 -3.23 44.05 29.12
C GLN A 781 -1.70 44.15 29.19
N ALA A 782 -1.03 43.22 29.88
CA ALA A 782 0.42 43.08 29.93
C ALA A 782 1.01 42.67 28.56
N THR A 783 0.41 41.69 27.89
CA THR A 783 0.81 41.30 26.51
C THR A 783 0.52 42.40 25.50
N ILE A 784 -0.57 43.18 25.67
CA ILE A 784 -0.79 44.40 24.88
C ILE A 784 0.31 45.44 25.14
N THR A 785 0.74 45.69 26.37
CA THR A 785 1.87 46.60 26.64
C THR A 785 3.18 46.08 26.06
N GLU A 786 3.48 44.78 26.15
CA GLU A 786 4.68 44.20 25.53
C GLU A 786 4.66 44.36 24.00
N LEU A 787 3.50 44.23 23.35
CA LEU A 787 3.34 44.47 21.92
C LEU A 787 3.51 45.95 21.56
N HIS A 788 3.14 46.89 22.42
CA HIS A 788 3.44 48.31 22.23
C HIS A 788 4.93 48.60 22.42
N GLU A 789 5.57 48.09 23.47
CA GLU A 789 7.02 48.23 23.67
C GLU A 789 7.83 47.62 22.50
N ARG A 790 7.41 46.47 21.96
CA ARG A 790 7.99 45.87 20.75
C ARG A 790 7.76 46.73 19.50
N LEU A 791 6.63 47.44 19.39
CA LEU A 791 6.37 48.40 18.30
C LEU A 791 7.20 49.67 18.44
N ASP A 792 7.37 50.21 19.65
CA ASP A 792 8.21 51.38 19.92
C ASP A 792 9.69 51.06 19.72
N LEU A 793 10.17 49.91 20.19
CA LEU A 793 11.52 49.40 19.89
C LEU A 793 11.72 49.21 18.38
N LYS A 794 10.70 48.75 17.65
CA LYS A 794 10.76 48.69 16.19
C LYS A 794 10.81 50.08 15.56
N ALA A 795 10.01 51.05 16.03
CA ALA A 795 10.04 52.41 15.53
C ALA A 795 11.41 53.08 15.77
N VAL A 796 12.05 52.82 16.93
CA VAL A 796 13.43 53.24 17.21
C VAL A 796 14.43 52.55 16.26
N ARG A 797 14.29 51.23 16.00
CA ARG A 797 15.15 50.51 15.04
C ARG A 797 14.98 51.02 13.61
N ASP A 798 13.75 51.30 13.18
CA ASP A 798 13.45 51.84 11.85
C ASP A 798 14.00 53.28 11.73
N GLN A 799 13.91 54.10 12.79
CA GLN A 799 14.56 55.42 12.86
C GLN A 799 16.09 55.31 12.84
N GLU A 800 16.71 54.42 13.61
CA GLU A 800 18.17 54.17 13.56
C GLU A 800 18.63 53.75 12.16
N LEU A 801 17.82 52.93 11.46
CA LEU A 801 18.10 52.51 10.09
C LEU A 801 17.96 53.67 9.10
N ASP A 802 17.00 54.57 9.28
CA ASP A 802 16.87 55.78 8.45
C ASP A 802 17.96 56.81 8.76
N ASP A 803 18.35 57.00 10.02
CA ASP A 803 19.53 57.73 10.46
C ASP A 803 20.83 57.18 9.82
N LEU A 804 20.97 55.86 9.72
CA LEU A 804 22.10 55.19 9.08
C LEU A 804 22.05 55.33 7.54
N LYS A 805 20.87 55.27 6.93
CA LYS A 805 20.69 55.55 5.50
C LYS A 805 21.01 57.01 5.17
N GLU A 806 20.61 57.95 6.02
CA GLU A 806 20.93 59.37 5.84
C GLU A 806 22.42 59.61 6.00
N LYS A 807 23.07 59.06 7.05
CA LYS A 807 24.53 59.13 7.21
C LYS A 807 25.26 58.48 6.03
N ALA A 808 24.78 57.34 5.51
CA ALA A 808 25.33 56.73 4.30
C ALA A 808 25.12 57.59 3.04
N ALA A 809 23.99 58.27 2.91
CA ALA A 809 23.72 59.22 1.83
C ALA A 809 24.61 60.46 1.94
N GLN A 810 24.79 61.03 3.14
CA GLN A 810 25.73 62.11 3.43
C GLN A 810 27.18 61.69 3.15
N PHE A 811 27.58 60.45 3.46
CA PHE A 811 28.90 59.91 3.07
C PHE A 811 29.04 59.73 1.56
N HIS A 812 28.02 59.23 0.86
CA HIS A 812 27.99 59.16 -0.60
C HIS A 812 28.06 60.55 -1.26
N GLU A 813 27.39 61.55 -0.68
CA GLU A 813 27.44 62.94 -1.13
C GLU A 813 28.80 63.58 -0.84
N PHE A 814 29.37 63.37 0.35
CA PHE A 814 30.73 63.81 0.69
C PHE A 814 31.77 63.21 -0.27
N MET A 815 31.68 61.92 -0.58
CA MET A 815 32.52 61.25 -1.58
C MET A 815 32.33 61.84 -2.99
N ARG A 816 31.08 62.13 -3.39
CA ARG A 816 30.74 62.77 -4.67
C ARG A 816 31.27 64.20 -4.75
N SER A 817 31.13 65.00 -3.69
CA SER A 817 31.67 66.36 -3.60
C SER A 817 33.20 66.38 -3.55
N GLN A 818 33.84 65.41 -2.89
CA GLN A 818 35.29 65.25 -2.91
C GLN A 818 35.80 64.89 -4.31
N GLN A 819 35.09 64.03 -5.04
CA GLN A 819 35.37 63.73 -6.45
C GLN A 819 35.14 64.94 -7.37
N GLN A 820 34.08 65.73 -7.14
CA GLN A 820 33.82 66.96 -7.89
C GLN A 820 34.88 68.04 -7.62
N GLN A 821 35.32 68.24 -6.38
CA GLN A 821 36.44 69.13 -6.04
C GLN A 821 37.76 68.68 -6.70
N ARG A 822 38.03 67.36 -6.72
CA ARG A 822 39.16 66.80 -7.49
C ARG A 822 39.02 66.94 -9.01
N SER A 823 37.83 67.24 -9.53
CA SER A 823 37.57 67.35 -10.97
C SER A 823 37.76 68.77 -11.52
N THR A 824 37.95 69.78 -10.67
CA THR A 824 38.10 71.19 -11.10
C THR A 824 39.51 71.77 -10.93
N SER A 825 40.51 70.96 -10.54
CA SER A 825 41.89 71.42 -10.30
C SER A 825 42.95 70.46 -10.85
N SER A 826 43.03 70.34 -12.18
CA SER A 826 44.02 69.49 -12.86
C SER A 826 45.35 70.22 -13.14
N SER A 827 46.11 70.55 -12.10
CA SER A 827 47.55 70.87 -12.24
C SER A 827 48.31 70.80 -10.91
N SER A 828 49.61 70.45 -11.00
CA SER A 828 50.62 70.39 -9.91
C SER A 828 50.40 69.40 -8.75
N HIS A 829 51.49 68.68 -8.44
CA HIS A 829 51.75 68.02 -7.16
C HIS A 829 51.54 68.98 -5.97
N PRO A 830 51.07 68.45 -4.83
CA PRO A 830 51.70 68.78 -3.54
C PRO A 830 52.14 67.55 -2.74
N GLN A 831 53.21 67.72 -1.96
CA GLN A 831 53.56 66.87 -0.81
C GLN A 831 52.88 67.37 0.48
N LEU A 832 53.16 66.67 1.58
CA LEU A 832 53.08 67.05 3.01
C LEU A 832 51.85 66.51 3.75
N VAL A 833 52.09 65.72 4.80
CA VAL A 833 52.47 66.26 6.11
C VAL A 833 53.45 65.33 6.85
N ASP A 834 54.56 65.91 7.30
CA ASP A 834 55.48 65.41 8.33
C ASP A 834 55.83 66.63 9.22
N SER A 835 56.22 66.44 10.49
CA SER A 835 56.34 67.56 11.44
C SER A 835 57.27 67.28 12.64
N GLY A 836 58.45 67.90 12.60
CA GLY A 836 59.43 67.97 13.69
C GLY A 836 60.82 67.47 13.26
N THR A 837 61.92 68.21 13.39
CA THR A 837 62.08 69.58 13.93
C THR A 837 63.34 70.25 13.34
N SER A 838 63.49 71.57 13.57
CA SER A 838 64.59 72.43 13.10
C SER A 838 66.01 71.96 13.54
N PRO A 839 67.11 72.37 12.85
CA PRO A 839 67.57 73.77 12.93
C PRO A 839 68.08 74.43 11.62
N VAL A 840 68.23 75.76 11.67
CA VAL A 840 68.56 76.68 10.57
C VAL A 840 70.07 76.81 10.30
N ARG A 841 70.47 76.85 9.02
CA ARG A 841 71.58 77.68 8.50
C ARG A 841 71.24 78.20 7.09
N ILE A 842 71.72 79.40 6.73
CA ILE A 842 71.56 80.02 5.41
C ILE A 842 72.95 80.47 4.87
N ALA A 843 73.08 80.56 3.55
CA ALA A 843 74.26 80.94 2.74
C ALA A 843 74.92 82.30 3.13
N SER A 844 76.10 82.71 2.64
CA SER A 844 76.90 82.35 1.44
C SER A 844 78.43 82.47 1.76
N ARG A 845 79.45 82.47 0.87
CA ARG A 845 79.59 82.74 -0.60
C ARG A 845 80.86 82.06 -1.17
N ASP A 846 80.97 82.06 -2.49
CA ASP A 846 82.13 81.66 -3.33
C ASP A 846 83.05 82.86 -3.72
N GLN A 847 84.23 82.55 -4.33
CA GLN A 847 85.30 83.38 -4.94
C GLN A 847 86.52 83.73 -4.03
N SER A 848 87.78 83.87 -4.50
CA SER A 848 88.47 83.42 -5.75
C SER A 848 89.98 83.78 -5.75
N VAL A 849 90.89 82.82 -6.02
CA VAL A 849 92.26 82.94 -6.61
C VAL A 849 93.35 83.82 -5.90
N GLY A 850 94.63 83.40 -6.01
CA GLY A 850 95.85 84.14 -5.55
C GLY A 850 96.51 84.96 -6.68
N PRO A 851 97.87 85.05 -6.82
CA PRO A 851 98.99 84.58 -5.98
C PRO A 851 99.86 85.77 -5.48
N ASP A 852 101.13 85.55 -5.05
CA ASP A 852 102.37 85.92 -5.81
C ASP A 852 103.66 85.82 -4.95
N GLU A 853 104.83 85.90 -5.57
CA GLU A 853 106.18 85.72 -5.00
C GLU A 853 106.84 87.04 -4.50
N LEU A 854 107.98 86.94 -3.81
CA LEU A 854 109.10 87.90 -3.94
C LEU A 854 110.43 87.35 -3.36
N MET A 855 111.57 87.86 -3.84
CA MET A 855 112.89 87.22 -3.73
C MET A 855 113.86 87.86 -2.70
N GLU A 856 114.69 86.99 -2.13
CA GLU A 856 116.16 87.01 -1.93
C GLU A 856 117.03 88.29 -1.72
N HIS A 857 118.17 88.03 -1.06
CA HIS A 857 119.53 88.60 -1.21
C HIS A 857 119.98 89.92 -0.53
N GLU A 858 121.00 89.74 0.34
CA GLU A 858 122.31 90.44 0.40
C GLU A 858 122.54 91.82 1.09
N ASP A 859 123.17 91.75 2.28
CA ASP A 859 124.62 91.98 2.56
C ASP A 859 125.15 93.15 3.45
N GLU A 860 126.38 92.91 3.94
CA GLU A 860 127.44 93.77 4.50
C GLU A 860 127.13 94.92 5.49
N THR A 861 127.71 94.87 6.70
CA THR A 861 128.94 95.65 7.07
C THR A 861 129.39 95.39 8.52
N GLU A 862 130.61 95.81 8.87
CA GLU A 862 131.37 95.35 10.05
C GLU A 862 131.36 96.28 11.28
N SER A 863 131.82 95.70 12.41
CA SER A 863 132.58 96.34 13.51
C SER A 863 132.23 97.74 14.03
N GLU A 864 131.68 97.80 15.26
CA GLU A 864 132.37 98.42 16.43
C GLU A 864 131.47 98.40 17.70
N GLN A 865 131.52 97.31 18.50
CA GLN A 865 131.07 97.33 19.92
C GLN A 865 131.37 96.05 20.75
N GLU A 866 132.38 95.25 20.44
CA GLU A 866 132.53 93.87 20.98
C GLU A 866 132.48 93.72 22.52
N LEU A 867 132.86 94.75 23.27
CA LEU A 867 132.79 94.79 24.74
C LEU A 867 131.39 95.10 25.30
N ASP A 868 130.57 95.88 24.60
CA ASP A 868 129.18 96.16 25.01
C ASP A 868 128.20 95.15 24.39
N SER A 869 128.52 94.63 23.20
CA SER A 869 127.84 93.51 22.56
C SER A 869 127.72 92.32 23.51
N LYS A 870 128.78 91.95 24.26
CA LYS A 870 128.73 90.81 25.20
C LYS A 870 127.75 91.04 26.36
N ARG A 871 127.59 92.28 26.86
CA ARG A 871 126.57 92.61 27.88
C ARG A 871 125.16 92.61 27.31
N ARG A 872 124.94 93.23 26.14
CA ARG A 872 123.64 93.21 25.47
C ARG A 872 123.27 91.80 24.97
N GLN A 873 124.27 90.96 24.66
CA GLN A 873 124.09 89.56 24.30
C GLN A 873 123.68 88.73 25.50
N GLN A 874 124.36 88.80 26.65
CA GLN A 874 123.90 88.11 27.86
C GLN A 874 122.50 88.54 28.31
N MET A 875 122.17 89.84 28.21
CA MET A 875 120.80 90.33 28.45
C MET A 875 119.78 89.73 27.46
N ARG A 876 120.11 89.68 26.16
CA ARG A 876 119.24 89.06 25.13
C ARG A 876 119.15 87.54 25.28
N GLU A 877 120.20 86.85 25.70
CA GLU A 877 120.20 85.41 25.95
C GLU A 877 119.34 85.08 27.18
N GLN A 878 119.42 85.88 28.26
CA GLN A 878 118.52 85.74 29.42
C GLN A 878 117.07 86.09 29.08
N GLU A 879 116.83 87.18 28.33
CA GLU A 879 115.50 87.54 27.86
C GLU A 879 114.93 86.47 26.92
N GLN A 880 115.75 85.90 26.04
CA GLN A 880 115.36 84.83 25.12
C GLN A 880 115.12 83.51 25.86
N GLN A 881 115.90 83.18 26.89
CA GLN A 881 115.60 82.05 27.78
C GLN A 881 114.25 82.24 28.49
N VAL A 882 113.98 83.42 29.06
CA VAL A 882 112.68 83.72 29.69
C VAL A 882 111.53 83.69 28.68
N ARG A 883 111.72 84.25 27.47
CA ARG A 883 110.74 84.17 26.37
C ARG A 883 110.51 82.73 25.91
N GLU A 884 111.55 81.90 25.85
CA GLU A 884 111.44 80.51 25.42
C GLU A 884 110.84 79.62 26.51
N GLU A 885 111.18 79.82 27.78
CA GLU A 885 110.50 79.15 28.90
C GLU A 885 109.03 79.55 29.00
N MET A 886 108.71 80.84 28.81
CA MET A 886 107.34 81.33 28.72
C MET A 886 106.60 80.74 27.51
N ALA A 887 107.25 80.63 26.35
CA ALA A 887 106.69 79.99 25.17
C ALA A 887 106.49 78.48 25.36
N ARG A 888 107.43 77.76 26.02
CA ARG A 888 107.28 76.35 26.40
C ARG A 888 106.14 76.16 27.41
N ALA A 889 105.98 77.07 28.38
CA ALA A 889 104.89 77.05 29.35
C ALA A 889 103.53 77.28 28.67
N PHE A 890 103.40 78.29 27.81
CA PHE A 890 102.17 78.52 27.04
C PHE A 890 101.90 77.39 26.04
N ALA A 891 102.91 76.86 25.34
CA ALA A 891 102.74 75.70 24.47
C ALA A 891 102.32 74.44 25.25
N GLY A 892 102.77 74.28 26.50
CA GLY A 892 102.31 73.23 27.42
C GLY A 892 100.85 73.42 27.83
N GLN A 893 100.43 74.64 28.17
CA GLN A 893 99.04 74.96 28.48
C GLN A 893 98.12 74.79 27.25
N ILE A 894 98.54 75.26 26.07
CA ILE A 894 97.82 75.08 24.80
C ILE A 894 97.68 73.60 24.49
N LYS A 895 98.74 72.79 24.58
CA LYS A 895 98.65 71.33 24.41
C LYS A 895 97.71 70.66 25.43
N GLN A 896 97.69 71.12 26.69
CA GLN A 896 96.76 70.61 27.69
C GLN A 896 95.30 70.98 27.37
N ILE A 897 95.05 72.19 26.84
CA ILE A 897 93.73 72.65 26.40
C ILE A 897 93.29 71.89 25.15
N GLU A 898 94.15 71.75 24.14
CA GLU A 898 93.91 70.91 22.97
C GLU A 898 93.59 69.47 23.35
N GLN A 899 94.34 68.88 24.29
CA GLN A 899 94.14 67.50 24.71
C GLN A 899 92.80 67.33 25.45
N ARG A 900 92.40 68.30 26.29
CA ARG A 900 91.05 68.34 26.90
C ARG A 900 89.96 68.42 25.84
N PHE A 901 90.09 69.29 24.84
CA PHE A 901 89.14 69.38 23.73
C PHE A 901 89.10 68.08 22.92
N ARG A 902 90.25 67.49 22.55
CA ARG A 902 90.30 66.19 21.84
C ARG A 902 89.60 65.08 22.63
N THR A 903 89.79 64.99 23.95
CA THR A 903 89.06 64.00 24.77
C THR A 903 87.57 64.30 24.88
N GLN A 904 87.16 65.58 24.93
CA GLN A 904 85.75 65.95 24.90
C GLN A 904 85.10 65.60 23.56
N PHE A 905 85.72 65.95 22.43
CA PHE A 905 85.24 65.58 21.10
C PHE A 905 85.12 64.06 20.94
N ALA A 906 86.13 63.28 21.33
CA ALA A 906 86.05 61.81 21.30
C ALA A 906 84.91 61.27 22.19
N SER A 907 84.63 61.89 23.34
CA SER A 907 83.49 61.51 24.19
C SER A 907 82.14 61.86 23.57
N PHE A 908 82.03 62.98 22.84
CA PHE A 908 80.83 63.34 22.09
C PHE A 908 80.61 62.43 20.88
N GLU A 909 81.67 62.08 20.14
CA GLU A 909 81.61 61.12 19.04
C GLU A 909 81.16 59.73 19.52
N SER A 910 81.68 59.28 20.67
CA SER A 910 81.27 58.03 21.32
C SER A 910 79.78 58.06 21.76
N ASN A 911 79.32 59.16 22.37
CA ASN A 911 77.90 59.34 22.70
C ASN A 911 77.01 59.37 21.45
N ILE A 912 77.42 60.06 20.38
CA ILE A 912 76.67 60.11 19.12
C ILE A 912 76.61 58.72 18.45
N ALA A 913 77.68 57.93 18.53
CA ALA A 913 77.68 56.55 18.06
C ALA A 913 76.72 55.67 18.89
N SER A 914 76.73 55.78 20.22
CA SER A 914 75.82 55.04 21.10
C SER A 914 74.35 55.42 20.88
N LEU A 915 74.04 56.71 20.72
CA LEU A 915 72.68 57.17 20.44
C LEU A 915 72.19 56.70 19.06
N LYS A 916 73.06 56.64 18.05
CA LYS A 916 72.73 56.03 16.74
C LYS A 916 72.48 54.53 16.85
N GLN A 917 73.27 53.81 17.66
CA GLN A 917 73.03 52.40 17.91
C GLN A 917 71.65 52.18 18.58
N GLN A 918 71.34 52.93 19.64
CA GLN A 918 70.05 52.86 20.33
C GLN A 918 68.86 53.23 19.42
N LEU A 919 69.04 54.16 18.49
CA LEU A 919 68.04 54.47 17.46
C LEU A 919 67.82 53.27 16.54
N ASN A 920 68.88 52.70 15.97
CA ASN A 920 68.79 51.53 15.07
C ASN A 920 68.17 50.30 15.78
N GLU A 921 68.50 50.09 17.06
CA GLU A 921 67.89 49.05 17.91
C GLU A 921 66.39 49.28 18.10
N ARG A 922 65.95 50.53 18.32
CA ARG A 922 64.53 50.89 18.42
C ARG A 922 63.80 50.80 17.08
N GLU A 923 64.45 51.13 15.97
CA GLU A 923 63.89 50.99 14.62
C GLU A 923 63.68 49.50 14.27
N SER A 924 64.62 48.61 14.63
CA SER A 924 64.44 47.16 14.42
C SER A 924 63.39 46.55 15.36
N GLU A 925 63.31 46.99 16.63
CA GLU A 925 62.25 46.60 17.58
C GLU A 925 60.86 47.00 17.04
N LEU A 926 60.73 48.22 16.51
CA LEU A 926 59.51 48.69 15.84
C LEU A 926 59.20 47.90 14.56
N GLN A 927 60.21 47.52 13.78
CA GLN A 927 60.02 46.73 12.55
C GLN A 927 59.49 45.33 12.86
N VAL A 928 60.00 44.66 13.89
CA VAL A 928 59.49 43.37 14.38
C VAL A 928 58.06 43.51 14.89
N ARG A 929 57.77 44.52 15.71
CA ARG A 929 56.40 44.82 16.19
C ARG A 929 55.41 45.07 15.05
N ASN A 930 55.84 45.69 13.96
CA ASN A 930 54.99 45.90 12.79
C ASN A 930 54.70 44.57 12.06
N GLN A 931 55.68 43.67 11.98
CA GLN A 931 55.49 42.32 11.43
C GLN A 931 54.55 41.48 12.31
N GLU A 932 54.68 41.52 13.63
CA GLU A 932 53.76 40.88 14.58
C GLU A 932 52.30 41.36 14.34
N VAL A 933 52.10 42.67 14.15
CA VAL A 933 50.78 43.27 13.87
C VAL A 933 50.21 42.82 12.52
N GLU A 934 51.02 42.70 11.46
CA GLU A 934 50.54 42.15 10.17
C GLU A 934 50.21 40.66 10.25
N VAL A 935 50.98 39.86 10.99
CA VAL A 935 50.64 38.45 11.25
C VAL A 935 49.30 38.33 12.00
N LEU A 936 49.08 39.17 13.02
CA LEU A 936 47.81 39.22 13.75
C LEU A 936 46.63 39.67 12.87
N LYS A 937 46.82 40.66 11.98
CA LYS A 937 45.81 41.07 10.99
C LYS A 937 45.43 39.90 10.07
N CYS A 938 46.41 39.21 9.51
CA CYS A 938 46.19 38.03 8.68
C CYS A 938 45.43 36.93 9.43
N ALA A 939 45.81 36.62 10.67
CA ALA A 939 45.11 35.65 11.51
C ALA A 939 43.63 36.05 11.71
N ILE A 940 43.35 37.30 12.12
CA ILE A 940 42.00 37.83 12.32
C ILE A 940 41.15 37.77 11.04
N VAL A 941 41.75 38.02 9.86
CA VAL A 941 41.05 37.85 8.58
C VAL A 941 40.71 36.39 8.33
N THR A 942 41.66 35.47 8.47
CA THR A 942 41.40 34.03 8.23
C THR A 942 40.38 33.43 9.21
N GLU A 943 40.35 33.86 10.48
CA GLU A 943 39.29 33.43 11.42
C GLU A 943 37.92 34.00 11.05
N ARG A 944 37.84 35.24 10.56
CA ARG A 944 36.59 35.80 10.03
C ARG A 944 36.10 35.06 8.79
N GLU A 945 37.00 34.63 7.91
CA GLU A 945 36.68 33.81 6.75
C GLU A 945 36.16 32.42 7.16
N LYS A 946 36.80 31.74 8.12
CA LYS A 946 36.33 30.48 8.70
C LYS A 946 34.95 30.61 9.34
N VAL A 947 34.71 31.66 10.13
CA VAL A 947 33.38 31.93 10.73
C VAL A 947 32.34 32.21 9.66
N GLY A 948 32.67 32.98 8.61
CA GLY A 948 31.80 33.22 7.47
C GLY A 948 31.48 31.96 6.65
N GLU A 949 32.42 31.02 6.55
CA GLU A 949 32.21 29.70 5.95
C GLU A 949 31.32 28.81 6.82
N LEU A 950 31.53 28.80 8.15
CA LEU A 950 30.72 28.05 9.10
C LEU A 950 29.27 28.56 9.11
N LEU A 951 29.05 29.88 9.06
CA LEU A 951 27.74 30.49 8.91
C LEU A 951 27.08 30.11 7.57
N ARG A 952 27.80 30.25 6.43
CA ARG A 952 27.30 29.79 5.12
C ARG A 952 26.90 28.32 5.11
N ARG A 953 27.66 27.47 5.83
CA ARG A 953 27.35 26.04 5.98
C ARG A 953 26.10 25.82 6.82
N LYS A 954 25.94 26.52 7.94
CA LYS A 954 24.72 26.46 8.76
C LYS A 954 23.48 26.99 8.01
N ASP A 955 23.61 28.04 7.19
CA ASP A 955 22.54 28.51 6.31
C ASP A 955 22.15 27.45 5.27
N ALA A 956 23.13 26.72 4.71
CA ALA A 956 22.88 25.63 3.76
C ALA A 956 22.24 24.41 4.45
N ASP A 957 22.71 24.03 5.64
CA ASP A 957 22.13 22.97 6.47
C ASP A 957 20.65 23.30 6.81
N ALA A 958 20.37 24.54 7.23
CA ALA A 958 19.03 25.02 7.54
C ALA A 958 18.10 24.99 6.31
N ARG A 959 18.58 25.41 5.13
CA ARG A 959 17.83 25.29 3.87
C ARG A 959 17.53 23.82 3.54
N SER A 960 18.52 22.93 3.66
CA SER A 960 18.32 21.49 3.45
C SER A 960 17.27 20.89 4.38
N LEU A 961 17.19 21.36 5.64
CA LEU A 961 16.13 20.95 6.57
C LEU A 961 14.75 21.47 6.15
N PHE A 962 14.64 22.73 5.70
CA PHE A 962 13.39 23.25 5.13
C PHE A 962 12.96 22.51 3.87
N ASP A 963 13.87 22.22 2.93
CA ASP A 963 13.59 21.46 1.70
C ASP A 963 13.07 20.06 2.03
N LYS A 964 13.72 19.36 2.97
CA LYS A 964 13.28 18.03 3.48
C LYS A 964 11.91 18.10 4.16
N GLN A 965 11.65 19.13 4.96
CA GLN A 965 10.35 19.33 5.61
C GLN A 965 9.25 19.62 4.57
N GLN A 966 9.56 20.39 3.53
CA GLN A 966 8.65 20.67 2.41
C GLN A 966 8.37 19.40 1.59
N GLU A 967 9.36 18.55 1.34
CA GLU A 967 9.20 17.26 0.68
C GLU A 967 8.32 16.31 1.51
N LEU A 968 8.56 16.22 2.83
CA LEU A 968 7.76 15.41 3.76
C LEU A 968 6.30 15.89 3.81
N MET A 969 6.08 17.20 3.89
CA MET A 969 4.74 17.80 3.79
C MET A 969 4.10 17.60 2.41
N GLY A 970 4.90 17.46 1.35
CA GLY A 970 4.45 17.06 0.02
C GLY A 970 3.95 15.60 -0.01
N LYS A 971 4.71 14.68 0.60
CA LYS A 971 4.34 13.26 0.76
C LYS A 971 3.04 13.10 1.54
N TYR A 972 2.93 13.70 2.73
CA TYR A 972 1.68 13.65 3.51
C TYR A 972 0.47 14.26 2.77
N LYS A 973 0.66 15.33 1.99
CA LYS A 973 -0.42 15.88 1.14
C LYS A 973 -0.83 14.93 0.02
N ALA A 974 0.12 14.22 -0.60
CA ALA A 974 -0.15 13.23 -1.63
C ALA A 974 -0.86 11.99 -1.06
N GLU A 975 -0.42 11.50 0.09
CA GLU A 975 -1.04 10.41 0.85
C GLU A 975 -2.47 10.76 1.27
N LEU A 976 -2.69 11.95 1.85
CA LEU A 976 -4.03 12.43 2.21
C LEU A 976 -4.95 12.51 0.98
N ALA A 977 -4.46 13.05 -0.15
CA ALA A 977 -5.23 13.13 -1.39
C ALA A 977 -5.50 11.76 -2.03
N ASN A 978 -4.60 10.78 -1.86
CA ASN A 978 -4.82 9.40 -2.27
C ASN A 978 -5.86 8.71 -1.38
N GLY A 979 -5.79 8.93 -0.06
CA GLY A 979 -6.78 8.46 0.91
C GLY A 979 -8.18 9.02 0.62
N GLN A 980 -8.30 10.33 0.40
CA GLN A 980 -9.55 10.98 -0.01
C GLN A 980 -10.12 10.38 -1.30
N ARG A 981 -9.29 10.13 -2.33
CA ARG A 981 -9.72 9.45 -3.57
C ARG A 981 -10.16 8.00 -3.32
N LYS A 982 -9.54 7.27 -2.39
CA LYS A 982 -9.97 5.91 -2.02
C LYS A 982 -11.27 5.90 -1.21
N VAL A 983 -11.49 6.89 -0.34
CA VAL A 983 -12.77 7.09 0.36
C VAL A 983 -13.88 7.38 -0.65
N GLN A 984 -13.71 8.34 -1.56
CA GLN A 984 -14.68 8.66 -2.61
C GLN A 984 -15.01 7.45 -3.51
N PHE A 985 -14.01 6.63 -3.85
CA PHE A 985 -14.24 5.38 -4.58
C PHE A 985 -15.14 4.41 -3.80
N LEU A 986 -14.86 4.21 -2.50
CA LEU A 986 -15.65 3.33 -1.64
C LEU A 986 -17.05 3.89 -1.37
N GLU A 987 -17.21 5.20 -1.23
CA GLU A 987 -18.52 5.87 -1.11
C GLU A 987 -19.39 5.65 -2.35
N ASN A 988 -18.81 5.76 -3.55
CA ASN A 988 -19.49 5.47 -4.81
C ASN A 988 -19.88 3.97 -4.91
N GLU A 989 -18.95 3.05 -4.62
CA GLU A 989 -19.21 1.60 -4.65
C GLU A 989 -20.31 1.19 -3.65
N LEU A 990 -20.35 1.82 -2.46
CA LEU A 990 -21.38 1.63 -1.46
C LEU A 990 -22.73 2.22 -1.95
N GLN A 991 -22.72 3.35 -2.65
CA GLN A 991 -23.93 3.92 -3.23
C GLN A 991 -24.49 3.06 -4.38
N GLU A 992 -23.65 2.57 -5.30
CA GLU A 992 -24.06 1.62 -6.33
C GLU A 992 -24.69 0.35 -5.73
N LYS A 993 -24.13 -0.15 -4.62
CA LYS A 993 -24.70 -1.28 -3.87
C LYS A 993 -26.04 -0.94 -3.19
N ARG A 994 -26.22 0.27 -2.65
CA ARG A 994 -27.52 0.73 -2.13
C ARG A 994 -28.58 0.81 -3.23
N ASP A 995 -28.22 1.38 -4.37
CA ASP A 995 -29.13 1.56 -5.52
C ASP A 995 -29.53 0.21 -6.11
N LEU A 996 -28.58 -0.74 -6.20
CA LEU A 996 -28.84 -2.13 -6.58
C LEU A 996 -29.83 -2.80 -5.60
N ILE A 997 -29.56 -2.76 -4.29
CA ILE A 997 -30.45 -3.31 -3.25
C ILE A 997 -31.83 -2.64 -3.29
N GLN A 998 -31.92 -1.35 -3.61
CA GLN A 998 -33.20 -0.65 -3.77
C GLN A 998 -33.96 -1.13 -5.01
N SER A 999 -33.25 -1.40 -6.12
CA SER A 999 -33.85 -1.98 -7.34
C SER A 999 -34.36 -3.41 -7.13
N GLU A 1000 -33.63 -4.23 -6.35
CA GLU A 1000 -34.04 -5.58 -5.95
C GLU A 1000 -35.25 -5.57 -5.01
N ARG A 1001 -35.29 -4.62 -4.06
CA ARG A 1001 -36.48 -4.41 -3.21
C ARG A 1001 -37.71 -4.05 -4.05
N GLN A 1002 -37.57 -3.17 -5.04
CA GLN A 1002 -38.66 -2.80 -5.96
C GLN A 1002 -39.09 -3.95 -6.89
N SER A 1003 -38.18 -4.85 -7.29
CA SER A 1003 -38.55 -6.02 -8.11
C SER A 1003 -39.24 -7.09 -7.26
N MET A 1004 -38.76 -7.32 -6.03
CA MET A 1004 -39.40 -8.18 -5.03
C MET A 1004 -40.79 -7.67 -4.62
N GLU A 1005 -40.96 -6.36 -4.42
CA GLU A 1005 -42.27 -5.74 -4.13
C GLU A 1005 -43.28 -6.00 -5.26
N LYS A 1006 -42.87 -5.80 -6.52
CA LYS A 1006 -43.70 -6.11 -7.70
C LYS A 1006 -44.05 -7.60 -7.79
N LEU A 1007 -43.10 -8.50 -7.48
CA LEU A 1007 -43.34 -9.94 -7.44
C LEU A 1007 -44.31 -10.33 -6.32
N MET A 1008 -44.16 -9.76 -5.11
CA MET A 1008 -45.10 -9.98 -4.01
C MET A 1008 -46.50 -9.47 -4.34
N ALA A 1009 -46.62 -8.31 -5.01
CA ALA A 1009 -47.89 -7.78 -5.49
C ALA A 1009 -48.54 -8.70 -6.53
N GLN A 1010 -47.77 -9.25 -7.47
CA GLN A 1010 -48.27 -10.25 -8.43
C GLN A 1010 -48.72 -11.55 -7.73
N ILE A 1011 -47.93 -12.08 -6.80
CA ILE A 1011 -48.31 -13.28 -6.03
C ILE A 1011 -49.58 -13.01 -5.20
N ALA A 1012 -49.77 -11.78 -4.70
CA ALA A 1012 -50.98 -11.39 -3.99
C ALA A 1012 -52.22 -11.32 -4.90
N THR A 1013 -52.11 -10.79 -6.12
CA THR A 1013 -53.23 -10.78 -7.08
C THR A 1013 -53.54 -12.17 -7.62
N GLU A 1014 -52.52 -12.99 -7.92
CA GLU A 1014 -52.71 -14.40 -8.30
C GLU A 1014 -53.45 -15.17 -7.18
N ARG A 1015 -52.99 -15.06 -5.92
CA ARG A 1015 -53.68 -15.64 -4.75
C ARG A 1015 -55.10 -15.11 -4.58
N ALA A 1016 -55.40 -13.86 -4.95
CA ALA A 1016 -56.76 -13.34 -4.92
C ALA A 1016 -57.65 -14.01 -5.98
N THR A 1017 -57.18 -14.12 -7.23
CA THR A 1017 -57.92 -14.80 -8.32
C THR A 1017 -58.11 -16.29 -8.06
N HIS A 1018 -57.17 -16.96 -7.40
CA HIS A 1018 -57.34 -18.35 -6.98
C HIS A 1018 -58.46 -18.49 -5.93
N ARG A 1019 -58.46 -17.66 -4.88
CA ARG A 1019 -59.56 -17.63 -3.89
C ARG A 1019 -60.91 -17.22 -4.48
N GLU A 1020 -60.93 -16.51 -5.60
CA GLU A 1020 -62.15 -16.17 -6.34
C GLU A 1020 -62.69 -17.38 -7.11
N ARG A 1021 -61.84 -18.10 -7.85
CA ARG A 1021 -62.20 -19.36 -8.50
C ARG A 1021 -62.62 -20.44 -7.49
N GLU A 1022 -61.96 -20.51 -6.33
CA GLU A 1022 -62.33 -21.41 -5.23
C GLU A 1022 -63.73 -21.10 -4.69
N ARG A 1023 -64.06 -19.82 -4.46
CA ARG A 1023 -65.41 -19.38 -4.07
C ARG A 1023 -66.43 -19.72 -5.15
N GLU A 1024 -66.18 -19.37 -6.41
CA GLU A 1024 -67.05 -19.75 -7.53
C GLU A 1024 -67.34 -21.27 -7.59
N MET A 1025 -66.35 -22.11 -7.29
CA MET A 1025 -66.53 -23.57 -7.28
C MET A 1025 -67.28 -24.06 -6.04
N ILE A 1026 -67.07 -23.45 -4.88
CA ILE A 1026 -67.85 -23.71 -3.67
C ILE A 1026 -69.31 -23.33 -3.90
N ASP A 1027 -69.57 -22.13 -4.44
CA ASP A 1027 -70.91 -21.63 -4.74
C ASP A 1027 -71.66 -22.60 -5.66
N LYS A 1028 -71.05 -23.00 -6.79
CA LYS A 1028 -71.60 -23.99 -7.74
C LYS A 1028 -71.86 -25.35 -7.07
N CYS A 1029 -71.01 -25.80 -6.16
CA CYS A 1029 -71.26 -27.02 -5.38
C CYS A 1029 -72.47 -26.86 -4.46
N THR A 1030 -72.61 -25.73 -3.74
CA THR A 1030 -73.78 -25.49 -2.87
C THR A 1030 -75.09 -25.33 -3.65
N GLU A 1031 -75.05 -24.77 -4.86
CA GLU A 1031 -76.20 -24.72 -5.77
C GLU A 1031 -76.64 -26.14 -6.18
N LEU A 1032 -75.69 -26.98 -6.61
CA LEU A 1032 -75.95 -28.39 -6.96
C LEU A 1032 -76.47 -29.19 -5.76
N GLU A 1033 -75.90 -29.02 -4.56
CA GLU A 1033 -76.40 -29.65 -3.33
C GLU A 1033 -77.84 -29.21 -3.02
N ALA A 1034 -78.18 -27.94 -3.22
CA ALA A 1034 -79.54 -27.43 -3.06
C ALA A 1034 -80.51 -27.99 -4.12
N GLU A 1035 -80.07 -28.23 -5.36
CA GLU A 1035 -80.87 -28.90 -6.39
C GLU A 1035 -81.08 -30.40 -6.14
N TYR A 1036 -80.04 -31.11 -5.71
CA TYR A 1036 -80.15 -32.50 -5.27
C TYR A 1036 -81.07 -32.62 -4.07
N ARG A 1037 -81.01 -31.69 -3.10
CA ARG A 1037 -81.90 -31.65 -1.94
C ARG A 1037 -83.36 -31.45 -2.34
N LYS A 1038 -83.67 -30.42 -3.16
CA LYS A 1038 -85.02 -30.21 -3.72
C LYS A 1038 -85.54 -31.46 -4.46
N SER A 1039 -84.66 -32.15 -5.18
CA SER A 1039 -85.00 -33.38 -5.91
C SER A 1039 -85.30 -34.55 -4.97
N LEU A 1040 -84.53 -34.70 -3.89
CA LEU A 1040 -84.74 -35.71 -2.85
C LEU A 1040 -85.99 -35.43 -2.02
N ASP A 1041 -86.28 -34.18 -1.71
CA ASP A 1041 -87.52 -33.74 -1.05
C ASP A 1041 -88.73 -34.07 -1.94
N LEU A 1042 -88.68 -33.75 -3.24
CA LEU A 1042 -89.73 -34.08 -4.22
C LEU A 1042 -89.96 -35.60 -4.37
N VAL A 1043 -88.90 -36.42 -4.33
CA VAL A 1043 -89.02 -37.89 -4.32
C VAL A 1043 -89.60 -38.37 -3.00
N THR A 1044 -89.24 -37.75 -1.87
CA THR A 1044 -89.78 -38.04 -0.54
C THR A 1044 -91.26 -37.73 -0.46
N ASP A 1045 -91.73 -36.60 -1.00
CA ASP A 1045 -93.15 -36.24 -1.05
C ASP A 1045 -93.95 -37.16 -1.97
N LYS A 1046 -93.39 -37.57 -3.11
CA LYS A 1046 -93.98 -38.60 -3.99
C LYS A 1046 -94.11 -39.94 -3.26
N TYR A 1047 -93.07 -40.37 -2.54
CA TYR A 1047 -93.11 -41.58 -1.72
C TYR A 1047 -94.13 -41.48 -0.58
N GLN A 1048 -94.17 -40.36 0.16
CA GLN A 1048 -95.17 -40.12 1.20
C GLN A 1048 -96.60 -40.13 0.64
N SER A 1049 -96.82 -39.55 -0.55
CA SER A 1049 -98.11 -39.52 -1.22
C SER A 1049 -98.53 -40.92 -1.68
N ALA A 1050 -97.61 -41.68 -2.28
CA ALA A 1050 -97.84 -43.09 -2.62
C ALA A 1050 -98.14 -43.94 -1.37
N LYS A 1051 -97.42 -43.72 -0.26
CA LYS A 1051 -97.64 -44.37 1.04
C LYS A 1051 -99.01 -44.03 1.63
N LYS A 1052 -99.44 -42.77 1.60
CA LYS A 1052 -100.80 -42.34 2.00
C LYS A 1052 -101.87 -43.02 1.15
N THR A 1053 -101.69 -43.05 -0.18
CA THR A 1053 -102.60 -43.73 -1.11
C THR A 1053 -102.66 -45.24 -0.88
N ALA A 1054 -101.53 -45.90 -0.65
CA ALA A 1054 -101.47 -47.33 -0.32
C ALA A 1054 -102.15 -47.65 1.03
N LEU A 1055 -101.98 -46.80 2.05
CA LEU A 1055 -102.69 -46.92 3.32
C LEU A 1055 -104.21 -46.72 3.16
N ASN A 1056 -104.65 -45.78 2.32
CA ASN A 1056 -106.06 -45.59 2.00
C ASN A 1056 -106.65 -46.80 1.26
N TYR A 1057 -105.94 -47.39 0.29
CA TYR A 1057 -106.37 -48.62 -0.37
C TYR A 1057 -106.39 -49.82 0.57
N LYS A 1058 -105.40 -49.95 1.47
CA LYS A 1058 -105.39 -50.97 2.52
C LYS A 1058 -106.63 -50.82 3.41
N LYS A 1059 -106.88 -49.62 3.94
CA LYS A 1059 -108.05 -49.36 4.79
C LYS A 1059 -109.36 -49.64 4.05
N TYR A 1060 -109.48 -49.21 2.79
CA TYR A 1060 -110.68 -49.50 1.99
C TYR A 1060 -110.89 -51.00 1.74
N ALA A 1061 -109.82 -51.78 1.60
CA ALA A 1061 -109.90 -53.24 1.54
C ALA A 1061 -110.35 -53.83 2.88
N GLU A 1062 -109.80 -53.38 4.01
CA GLU A 1062 -110.18 -53.80 5.37
C GLU A 1062 -111.64 -53.44 5.70
N ASP A 1063 -112.08 -52.21 5.38
CA ASP A 1063 -113.47 -51.75 5.55
C ASP A 1063 -114.44 -52.55 4.66
N LYS A 1064 -114.03 -52.89 3.43
CA LYS A 1064 -114.80 -53.74 2.51
C LYS A 1064 -114.85 -55.20 2.97
N GLU A 1065 -113.77 -55.75 3.51
CA GLU A 1065 -113.74 -57.09 4.10
C GLU A 1065 -114.66 -57.16 5.32
N GLN A 1066 -114.61 -56.17 6.21
CA GLN A 1066 -115.56 -56.05 7.32
C GLN A 1066 -117.01 -55.94 6.85
N HIS A 1067 -117.29 -55.25 5.75
CA HIS A 1067 -118.63 -55.21 5.16
C HIS A 1067 -119.05 -56.59 4.62
N MET A 1068 -118.17 -57.29 3.91
CA MET A 1068 -118.45 -58.64 3.42
C MET A 1068 -118.69 -59.65 4.55
N LEU A 1069 -117.93 -59.55 5.66
CA LEU A 1069 -118.15 -60.34 6.86
C LEU A 1069 -119.51 -60.04 7.51
N LYS A 1070 -119.87 -58.76 7.67
CA LYS A 1070 -121.18 -58.34 8.22
C LYS A 1070 -122.35 -58.82 7.36
N GLU A 1071 -122.25 -58.73 6.03
CA GLU A 1071 -123.28 -59.27 5.13
C GLU A 1071 -123.31 -60.81 5.13
N TYR A 1072 -122.16 -61.49 5.25
CA TYR A 1072 -122.11 -62.94 5.42
C TYR A 1072 -122.84 -63.39 6.70
N ASP A 1073 -122.55 -62.76 7.85
CA ASP A 1073 -123.22 -63.08 9.10
C ASP A 1073 -124.71 -62.70 9.06
N ARG A 1074 -125.09 -61.58 8.45
CA ARG A 1074 -126.50 -61.21 8.21
C ARG A 1074 -127.25 -62.23 7.35
N ILE A 1075 -126.62 -62.75 6.28
CA ILE A 1075 -127.20 -63.79 5.42
C ILE A 1075 -127.33 -65.11 6.19
N LYS A 1076 -126.32 -65.47 6.98
CA LYS A 1076 -126.29 -66.66 7.86
C LYS A 1076 -127.34 -66.59 8.97
N GLU A 1077 -127.53 -65.44 9.62
CA GLU A 1077 -128.62 -65.19 10.56
C GLU A 1077 -130.00 -65.24 9.90
N GLY A 1078 -130.13 -64.64 8.70
CA GLY A 1078 -131.35 -64.72 7.90
C GLY A 1078 -131.71 -66.15 7.50
N TYR A 1079 -130.72 -66.95 7.09
CA TYR A 1079 -130.85 -68.36 6.78
C TYR A 1079 -131.23 -69.19 8.02
N ASN A 1080 -130.53 -69.00 9.14
CA ASN A 1080 -130.85 -69.66 10.41
C ASN A 1080 -132.26 -69.30 10.90
N THR A 1081 -132.68 -68.04 10.75
CA THR A 1081 -134.04 -67.57 11.08
C THR A 1081 -135.09 -68.18 10.15
N ALA A 1082 -134.79 -68.36 8.87
CA ALA A 1082 -135.66 -69.07 7.93
C ALA A 1082 -135.75 -70.57 8.27
N LEU A 1083 -134.63 -71.21 8.63
CA LEU A 1083 -134.56 -72.59 9.07
C LEU A 1083 -135.39 -72.82 10.34
N LEU A 1084 -135.25 -71.95 11.34
CA LEU A 1084 -136.08 -71.95 12.57
C LEU A 1084 -137.56 -71.75 12.25
N LYS A 1085 -137.93 -70.87 11.31
CA LYS A 1085 -139.32 -70.70 10.87
C LYS A 1085 -139.87 -71.94 10.16
N VAL A 1086 -139.05 -72.67 9.40
CA VAL A 1086 -139.44 -73.94 8.77
C VAL A 1086 -139.57 -75.04 9.83
N GLN A 1087 -138.62 -75.15 10.76
CA GLN A 1087 -138.67 -76.09 11.89
C GLN A 1087 -139.89 -75.86 12.78
N ASN A 1088 -140.20 -74.59 13.12
CA ASN A 1088 -141.38 -74.25 13.90
C ASN A 1088 -142.67 -74.55 13.15
N ARG A 1089 -142.79 -74.20 11.86
CA ARG A 1089 -143.96 -74.58 11.04
C ARG A 1089 -144.13 -76.10 10.92
N MET A 1090 -143.03 -76.85 10.81
CA MET A 1090 -143.04 -78.31 10.82
C MET A 1090 -143.50 -78.85 12.19
N LYS A 1091 -143.02 -78.27 13.29
CA LYS A 1091 -143.44 -78.61 14.66
C LYS A 1091 -144.91 -78.29 14.90
N GLU A 1092 -145.37 -77.10 14.53
CA GLU A 1092 -146.79 -76.69 14.57
C GLU A 1092 -147.67 -77.63 13.73
N ALA A 1093 -147.23 -78.04 12.54
CA ALA A 1093 -147.94 -78.99 11.69
C ALA A 1093 -147.96 -80.41 12.28
N LEU A 1094 -146.89 -80.84 12.96
CA LEU A 1094 -146.83 -82.10 13.70
C LEU A 1094 -147.74 -82.06 14.93
N GLU A 1095 -147.65 -81.05 15.79
CA GLU A 1095 -148.53 -80.83 16.95
C GLU A 1095 -150.00 -80.69 16.56
N SER A 1096 -150.29 -80.07 15.39
CA SER A 1096 -151.63 -79.98 14.83
C SER A 1096 -152.13 -81.35 14.34
N LYS A 1097 -151.29 -82.14 13.66
CA LYS A 1097 -151.59 -83.54 13.32
C LYS A 1097 -151.79 -84.39 14.58
N GLU A 1098 -150.96 -84.23 15.60
CA GLU A 1098 -151.13 -84.95 16.86
C GLU A 1098 -152.42 -84.55 17.58
N ARG A 1099 -152.78 -83.25 17.63
CA ARG A 1099 -154.07 -82.80 18.17
C ARG A 1099 -155.24 -83.40 17.38
N ALA A 1100 -155.19 -83.36 16.05
CA ALA A 1100 -156.21 -83.99 15.20
C ALA A 1100 -156.25 -85.53 15.35
N LEU A 1101 -155.14 -86.19 15.68
CA LEU A 1101 -155.10 -87.61 16.01
C LEU A 1101 -155.64 -87.90 17.41
N ARG A 1102 -155.29 -87.09 18.43
CA ARG A 1102 -155.86 -87.17 19.79
C ARG A 1102 -157.36 -86.91 19.80
N GLU A 1103 -157.85 -85.95 19.01
CA GLU A 1103 -159.29 -85.74 18.81
C GLU A 1103 -159.97 -86.93 18.11
N LYS A 1104 -159.31 -87.57 17.15
CA LYS A 1104 -159.83 -88.80 16.51
C LYS A 1104 -159.84 -89.98 17.46
N MET A 1105 -158.80 -90.14 18.28
CA MET A 1105 -158.74 -91.13 19.37
C MET A 1105 -159.90 -90.88 20.34
N ALA A 1106 -160.03 -89.67 20.90
CA ALA A 1106 -161.11 -89.31 21.83
C ALA A 1106 -162.52 -89.46 21.23
N LYS A 1107 -162.70 -89.20 19.93
CA LYS A 1107 -163.98 -89.46 19.23
C LYS A 1107 -164.24 -90.97 19.06
N LEU A 1108 -163.22 -91.76 18.74
CA LEU A 1108 -163.33 -93.22 18.68
C LEU A 1108 -163.57 -93.84 20.06
N GLU A 1109 -162.91 -93.34 21.09
CA GLU A 1109 -163.08 -93.71 22.50
C GLU A 1109 -164.51 -93.41 22.96
N ALA A 1110 -165.01 -92.18 22.75
CA ALA A 1110 -166.40 -91.82 23.05
C ALA A 1110 -167.43 -92.62 22.22
N GLU A 1111 -167.13 -92.94 20.96
CA GLU A 1111 -167.95 -93.86 20.16
C GLU A 1111 -167.93 -95.29 20.71
N TYR A 1112 -166.81 -95.77 21.25
CA TYR A 1112 -166.69 -97.08 21.89
C TYR A 1112 -167.41 -97.12 23.24
N GLU A 1113 -167.28 -96.08 24.07
CA GLU A 1113 -168.03 -95.92 25.31
C GLU A 1113 -169.55 -95.87 25.05
N ALA A 1114 -170.00 -95.13 24.03
CA ALA A 1114 -171.40 -95.14 23.63
C ALA A 1114 -171.87 -96.53 23.17
N LYS A 1115 -171.04 -97.27 22.42
CA LYS A 1115 -171.34 -98.66 22.00
C LYS A 1115 -171.28 -99.67 23.14
N LEU A 1116 -170.58 -99.37 24.24
CA LEU A 1116 -170.57 -100.16 25.48
C LEU A 1116 -171.79 -99.82 26.37
N ALA A 1117 -172.15 -98.55 26.51
CA ALA A 1117 -173.31 -98.10 27.28
C ALA A 1117 -174.64 -98.64 26.73
N VAL A 1118 -174.79 -98.70 25.40
CA VAL A 1118 -175.96 -99.33 24.73
C VAL A 1118 -176.00 -100.87 24.93
N ARG A 1119 -174.93 -101.47 25.47
CA ARG A 1119 -174.80 -102.92 25.67
C ARG A 1119 -175.04 -103.39 27.12
N ALA A 1120 -175.48 -102.48 28.00
CA ALA A 1120 -175.58 -102.72 29.44
C ALA A 1120 -176.92 -102.25 30.06
N ASP A 1121 -178.05 -102.71 29.52
CA ASP A 1121 -179.29 -102.84 30.31
C ASP A 1121 -180.15 -104.02 29.76
N PRO A 1122 -180.91 -104.77 30.59
CA PRO A 1122 -181.16 -106.19 30.31
C PRO A 1122 -182.61 -106.58 29.93
N LYS A 1123 -182.74 -107.75 29.29
CA LYS A 1123 -183.87 -108.67 29.45
C LYS A 1123 -183.38 -110.12 29.40
N PHE A 1124 -183.17 -110.67 30.61
CA PHE A 1124 -182.39 -111.87 30.93
C PHE A 1124 -180.88 -111.72 30.69
#